data_AF-A0A817NX81-F1
#
_entry.id   AF-A0A817NX81-F1
#
_cell.length_a   1.000
_cell.length_b   1.000
_cell.length_c   1.000
_cell.angle_alpha   90.00
_cell.angle_beta   90.00
_cell.angle_gamma   90.00
#
_symmetry.space_group_name_H-M   'P 1'
#
loop_
_entity.id
_entity.type
_entity.pdbx_description
1 polymer ?
#
loop_
_entity_poly.entity_id
_entity_poly.type
_entity_poly.pdbx_seq_one_letter_code
_entity_poly.pdbx_strand_id
1 'polypeptide(L)'
;MLFSLLILINFSILYSYSIVSQILPFVSILEESPILTIVVDLRPIFQTLYVNPNQAALLHSQSSQPFEYINGYIRLKSRLDREDYVRKRLCIGGNVLECNFTLTLTVNLDEAPYNYILSQPISCHDINDMIPKFSQSEAKIFMAENVPIGHRIPLEIAIDLDSLPYGIDYYRLETIDDSEQHQFSIVYDNQSRELELIVKEKLDRELIEKYLFKLIAIDRGQPPNVGAQILTIEIIDVNDCRPRFESPVYNVTIAENTVPEYLLKIHAVDNDIGSNAELIYTLENDYDKLFRLDKKTGILTLNQALDYELHKLYQLNVQVHDNGVNPLGDTCIIYVYVLDQNDHAPSIQMKFNPIFEHNQDGNMAYVKESFDINLPLVFVTVFDQDSEDRGKAQLTVEPHRLFYHELIRPNYYAIKANQNFDRESMSSYQIELHARDFGQPSLRRSMTFELNITDINDQIPQFHTNYTFDLIENNRIPTIIGQIHAYDNDQGLNGQITYAIIPESSYFFITANDGTVSTNTSFDYEIKRKYRFQVRARDHGQPPLESFIDVQINIININEFSPTFEQDSYEFFVYENRTIQFIGQVKAYDLDFNDSISYVLRNYEDLFRIDSNGKIFTHVVFDRELQEDYKLTVIATDNSTIGSTIVTIKILDVNDNRPVFIWPESDEIQHVLSHDHSERIDVNNPNAQFITDIIMYDDDIGNNSLIDLTMSDNNELFYVGPNNSLWLRNSSIQPGNFYIELQAKNFEFETKKFLHIIISEENSLKLNLFNNMNKNFHRFSMIIITIVTFSIMSFTIFLIIYYFCIRKNVEKKLYGSRLIVNDEDKSKQNSPQTKSTTVILPSIHNSDYTIITKQRKVPSGQSPSTTDVEFSSSMLSCPFNGISSSSTSDLDRPHSRHHNPHSSAISALTTLTRKSARRQQTKNVSFQRPTTNHMFNDLFQNTSSTFSTLPKQTKYDASLNENAPVLTDLPRSQSNNFPTLQTMLDQSTKDSQTQLPQPPPLLNGILLLDKMLKNSSMSNDDKKHTIPTSSGTNNGWYNVTSNYQTRASIV
;
A
#
# COMPACT_ATOMS: atom_id res chain seq x y z
N MET A 1 175.42 -44.60 56.37
CA MET A 1 175.92 -44.01 57.64
C MET A 1 174.91 -42.97 58.08
N LEU A 2 174.37 -42.94 59.30
CA LEU A 2 174.53 -43.85 60.45
C LEU A 2 173.17 -44.57 60.74
N PHE A 3 172.97 -45.38 61.79
CA PHE A 3 172.36 -44.97 63.08
C PHE A 3 171.45 -43.73 62.98
N SER A 4 170.19 -43.71 63.43
CA SER A 4 169.42 -44.64 64.28
C SER A 4 167.92 -44.60 63.86
N LEU A 5 167.17 -45.72 63.79
CA LEU A 5 166.42 -46.36 64.90
C LEU A 5 165.23 -45.48 65.38
N LEU A 6 163.96 -45.91 65.40
CA LEU A 6 163.32 -47.25 65.32
C LEU A 6 162.60 -47.47 63.96
N ILE A 7 162.57 -48.66 63.33
CA ILE A 7 162.04 -49.99 63.74
C ILE A 7 160.49 -49.95 63.74
N LEU A 8 159.81 -50.50 62.71
CA LEU A 8 159.30 -51.89 62.57
C LEU A 8 158.28 -52.23 63.69
N ILE A 9 157.14 -52.89 63.46
CA ILE A 9 156.83 -54.10 62.67
C ILE A 9 155.40 -53.93 62.09
N ASN A 10 155.12 -54.15 60.78
CA ASN A 10 154.95 -55.46 60.15
C ASN A 10 155.34 -55.46 58.66
N PHE A 11 156.21 -56.40 58.29
CA PHE A 11 156.37 -56.95 56.93
C PHE A 11 155.64 -58.32 56.94
N SER A 12 155.15 -58.91 55.84
CA SER A 12 155.42 -58.71 54.40
C SER A 12 154.32 -59.39 53.56
N ILE A 13 154.21 -59.03 52.26
CA ILE A 13 154.10 -59.93 51.08
C ILE A 13 153.53 -59.16 49.86
N LEU A 14 154.00 -59.55 48.66
CA LEU A 14 153.61 -59.14 47.30
C LEU A 14 154.04 -57.74 46.81
N TYR A 15 154.45 -57.72 45.53
CA TYR A 15 155.01 -56.60 44.77
C TYR A 15 153.92 -55.82 44.01
N SER A 16 154.22 -54.57 43.67
CA SER A 16 153.35 -53.67 42.92
C SER A 16 153.33 -53.93 41.41
N TYR A 17 152.13 -54.01 40.82
CA TYR A 17 151.88 -53.78 39.39
C TYR A 17 151.16 -52.45 39.23
N SER A 18 151.82 -51.46 38.63
CA SER A 18 151.25 -50.13 38.38
C SER A 18 150.88 -49.99 36.90
N ILE A 19 149.59 -50.04 36.58
CA ILE A 19 149.10 -49.74 35.23
C ILE A 19 149.23 -48.22 35.00
N VAL A 20 149.81 -47.83 33.87
CA VAL A 20 149.87 -46.42 33.44
C VAL A 20 148.77 -46.15 32.43
N SER A 21 147.99 -45.10 32.67
CA SER A 21 146.84 -44.72 31.84
C SER A 21 146.96 -43.24 31.46
N GLN A 22 146.73 -42.94 30.19
CA GLN A 22 146.77 -41.60 29.62
C GLN A 22 145.48 -41.33 28.85
N ILE A 23 144.84 -40.20 29.13
CA ILE A 23 143.75 -39.67 28.32
C ILE A 23 144.35 -38.71 27.29
N LEU A 24 143.95 -38.85 26.04
CA LEU A 24 144.38 -38.03 24.91
C LEU A 24 143.43 -36.82 24.73
N PRO A 25 143.88 -35.72 24.10
CA PRO A 25 143.00 -34.59 23.79
C PRO A 25 141.83 -35.04 22.92
N PHE A 26 140.66 -34.39 23.10
CA PHE A 26 139.49 -34.62 22.24
C PHE A 26 139.84 -34.39 20.77
N VAL A 27 139.30 -35.26 19.91
CA VAL A 27 139.31 -35.08 18.47
C VAL A 27 137.88 -35.07 17.96
N SER A 28 137.57 -34.13 17.08
CA SER A 28 136.27 -34.00 16.44
C SER A 28 136.19 -34.83 15.16
N ILE A 29 134.99 -35.34 14.89
CA ILE A 29 134.61 -35.89 13.58
C ILE A 29 133.22 -35.33 13.24
N LEU A 30 132.97 -35.00 11.97
CA LEU A 30 131.60 -34.78 11.51
C LEU A 30 130.92 -36.15 11.38
N GLU A 31 129.64 -36.23 11.68
CA GLU A 31 128.84 -37.36 11.22
C GLU A 31 128.73 -37.41 9.69
N GLU A 32 128.23 -38.52 9.16
CA GLU A 32 128.25 -38.85 7.73
C GLU A 32 129.62 -38.81 7.04
N SER A 33 130.70 -38.64 7.81
CA SER A 33 132.07 -38.82 7.35
C SER A 33 132.25 -40.18 6.68
N PRO A 34 132.88 -40.26 5.49
CA PRO A 34 133.05 -41.51 4.76
C PRO A 34 133.71 -42.62 5.60
N ILE A 35 133.29 -43.86 5.38
CA ILE A 35 133.94 -45.03 5.99
C ILE A 35 135.44 -45.03 5.60
N LEU A 36 136.29 -45.47 6.53
CA LEU A 36 137.76 -45.39 6.49
C LEU A 36 138.36 -43.98 6.71
N THR A 37 137.55 -42.94 6.95
CA THR A 37 138.06 -41.61 7.39
C THR A 37 138.91 -41.78 8.65
N ILE A 38 140.16 -41.32 8.57
CA ILE A 38 141.10 -41.31 9.70
C ILE A 38 140.66 -40.22 10.66
N VAL A 39 140.31 -40.61 11.88
CA VAL A 39 139.92 -39.71 12.96
C VAL A 39 141.16 -39.22 13.70
N VAL A 40 142.07 -40.13 14.06
CA VAL A 40 143.25 -39.81 14.87
C VAL A 40 144.48 -40.56 14.36
N ASP A 41 145.59 -39.85 14.23
CA ASP A 41 146.92 -40.44 14.03
C ASP A 41 147.66 -40.53 15.38
N LEU A 42 147.76 -41.75 15.92
CA LEU A 42 148.45 -42.03 17.18
C LEU A 42 149.93 -42.37 16.99
N ARG A 43 150.44 -42.45 15.75
CA ARG A 43 151.84 -42.81 15.48
C ARG A 43 152.87 -41.90 16.17
N PRO A 44 152.67 -40.57 16.33
CA PRO A 44 153.58 -39.72 17.10
C PRO A 44 153.63 -40.08 18.61
N ILE A 45 152.52 -40.56 19.16
CA ILE A 45 152.44 -41.02 20.56
C ILE A 45 153.19 -42.34 20.70
N PHE A 46 152.98 -43.30 19.79
CA PHE A 46 153.74 -44.56 19.78
C PHE A 46 155.24 -44.35 19.58
N GLN A 47 155.66 -43.40 18.73
CA GLN A 47 157.06 -42.98 18.60
C GLN A 47 157.62 -42.42 19.92
N THR A 48 156.85 -41.58 20.63
CA THR A 48 157.25 -40.99 21.91
C THR A 48 157.37 -42.04 23.02
N LEU A 49 156.53 -43.07 22.97
CA LEU A 49 156.55 -44.23 23.89
C LEU A 49 157.54 -45.34 23.44
N TYR A 50 158.22 -45.18 22.30
CA TYR A 50 159.11 -46.17 21.68
C TYR A 50 158.45 -47.53 21.37
N VAL A 51 157.17 -47.53 20.99
CA VAL A 51 156.37 -48.75 20.73
C VAL A 51 156.06 -48.88 19.23
N ASN A 52 155.99 -50.11 18.72
CA ASN A 52 155.43 -50.38 17.40
C ASN A 52 153.90 -50.23 17.45
N PRO A 53 153.26 -49.45 16.56
CA PRO A 53 151.79 -49.31 16.55
C PRO A 53 151.02 -50.63 16.49
N ASN A 54 151.62 -51.71 15.97
CA ASN A 54 150.99 -53.03 15.91
C ASN A 54 150.92 -53.76 17.28
N GLN A 55 151.55 -53.22 18.32
CA GLN A 55 151.45 -53.71 19.72
C GLN A 55 150.28 -53.07 20.49
N ALA A 56 149.51 -52.18 19.86
CA ALA A 56 148.28 -51.64 20.41
C ALA A 56 147.03 -52.30 19.81
N ALA A 57 145.97 -52.45 20.61
CA ALA A 57 144.69 -52.98 20.16
C ALA A 57 143.53 -52.26 20.88
N LEU A 58 142.39 -52.13 20.20
CA LEU A 58 141.16 -51.59 20.79
C LEU A 58 140.54 -52.61 21.78
N LEU A 59 140.03 -52.13 22.91
CA LEU A 59 139.43 -52.96 23.95
C LEU A 59 138.16 -53.66 23.41
N HIS A 60 138.08 -54.98 23.55
CA HIS A 60 137.13 -55.82 22.80
C HIS A 60 135.64 -55.49 23.03
N SER A 61 135.30 -54.90 24.18
CA SER A 61 133.94 -54.44 24.51
C SER A 61 133.49 -53.18 23.74
N GLN A 62 134.40 -52.47 23.07
CA GLN A 62 134.11 -51.30 22.24
C GLN A 62 133.91 -51.67 20.75
N SER A 63 133.86 -52.97 20.44
CA SER A 63 133.66 -53.48 19.08
C SER A 63 132.37 -53.00 18.40
N SER A 64 131.35 -52.60 19.16
CA SER A 64 130.10 -52.01 18.66
C SER A 64 130.15 -50.52 18.31
N GLN A 65 131.20 -49.78 18.72
CA GLN A 65 131.36 -48.37 18.30
C GLN A 65 131.78 -48.28 16.82
N PRO A 66 131.47 -47.20 16.08
CA PRO A 66 131.68 -47.11 14.62
C PRO A 66 133.16 -46.96 14.18
N PHE A 67 134.12 -47.13 15.10
CA PHE A 67 135.55 -46.94 14.87
C PHE A 67 136.33 -48.26 14.93
N GLU A 68 137.48 -48.29 14.27
CA GLU A 68 138.52 -49.32 14.38
C GLU A 68 139.91 -48.70 14.56
N TYR A 69 140.85 -49.49 15.09
CA TYR A 69 142.26 -49.13 15.20
C TYR A 69 143.12 -50.02 14.30
N ILE A 70 143.89 -49.42 13.38
CA ILE A 70 144.77 -50.12 12.43
C ILE A 70 146.06 -49.31 12.20
N ASN A 71 147.22 -49.97 12.35
CA ASN A 71 148.55 -49.46 11.98
C ASN A 71 148.90 -48.05 12.53
N GLY A 72 148.42 -47.71 13.74
CA GLY A 72 148.65 -46.41 14.36
C GLY A 72 147.55 -45.37 14.14
N TYR A 73 146.50 -45.69 13.37
CA TYR A 73 145.37 -44.81 13.15
C TYR A 73 144.10 -45.33 13.83
N ILE A 74 143.30 -44.41 14.37
CA ILE A 74 141.87 -44.64 14.59
C ILE A 74 141.13 -44.14 13.34
N ARG A 75 140.23 -44.97 12.78
CA ARG A 75 139.41 -44.60 11.61
C ARG A 75 137.98 -45.15 11.72
N LEU A 76 137.05 -44.61 10.94
CA LEU A 76 135.69 -45.16 10.83
C LEU A 76 135.69 -46.54 10.14
N LYS A 77 134.89 -47.49 10.66
CA LYS A 77 134.61 -48.80 10.04
C LYS A 77 133.18 -48.95 9.52
N SER A 78 132.28 -48.07 9.95
CA SER A 78 130.88 -48.01 9.54
C SER A 78 130.42 -46.56 9.40
N ARG A 79 129.22 -46.34 8.83
CA ARG A 79 128.52 -45.05 8.89
C ARG A 79 128.39 -44.61 10.36
N LEU A 80 128.55 -43.31 10.59
CA LEU A 80 128.34 -42.63 11.86
C LEU A 80 127.21 -41.63 11.58
N ASP A 81 126.01 -42.00 12.01
CA ASP A 81 124.74 -41.29 11.91
C ASP A 81 124.33 -41.02 13.35
N ARG A 82 124.29 -39.75 13.77
CA ARG A 82 124.17 -39.33 15.16
C ARG A 82 122.74 -39.52 15.64
N GLU A 83 121.76 -39.26 14.80
CA GLU A 83 120.32 -39.33 15.11
C GLU A 83 119.95 -40.76 15.47
N ASP A 84 120.45 -41.76 14.74
CA ASP A 84 120.20 -43.15 15.09
C ASP A 84 120.88 -43.57 16.40
N TYR A 85 122.05 -43.01 16.75
CA TYR A 85 122.68 -43.26 18.05
C TYR A 85 121.98 -42.50 19.19
N VAL A 86 121.42 -41.32 18.93
CA VAL A 86 120.56 -40.55 19.84
C VAL A 86 119.23 -41.28 20.08
N ARG A 87 118.52 -41.69 19.03
CA ARG A 87 117.28 -42.50 19.09
C ARG A 87 117.49 -43.78 19.90
N LYS A 88 118.64 -44.45 19.72
CA LYS A 88 119.02 -45.69 20.43
C LYS A 88 119.65 -45.44 21.81
N ARG A 89 119.85 -44.17 22.22
CA ARG A 89 120.49 -43.73 23.48
C ARG A 89 121.90 -44.30 23.71
N LEU A 90 122.70 -44.38 22.64
CA LEU A 90 124.05 -44.96 22.63
C LEU A 90 125.17 -43.92 22.81
N CYS A 91 124.88 -42.62 22.71
CA CYS A 91 125.81 -41.53 23.02
C CYS A 91 126.18 -41.50 24.52
N ILE A 92 127.46 -41.24 24.85
CA ILE A 92 127.91 -41.24 26.25
C ILE A 92 127.22 -40.13 27.05
N GLY A 93 126.68 -40.49 28.23
CA GLY A 93 125.94 -39.58 29.10
C GLY A 93 124.44 -39.47 28.81
N GLY A 94 123.96 -40.03 27.68
CA GLY A 94 122.53 -40.05 27.35
C GLY A 94 121.92 -38.69 26.97
N ASN A 95 122.74 -37.65 26.83
CA ASN A 95 122.34 -36.32 26.42
C ASN A 95 122.23 -36.23 24.89
N VAL A 96 121.17 -35.56 24.39
CA VAL A 96 120.94 -35.33 22.95
C VAL A 96 121.92 -34.28 22.38
N LEU A 97 122.48 -33.42 23.24
CA LEU A 97 123.26 -32.24 22.86
C LEU A 97 124.73 -32.51 22.52
N GLU A 98 125.30 -33.65 22.91
CA GLU A 98 126.70 -34.01 22.63
C GLU A 98 126.85 -35.52 22.43
N CYS A 99 126.96 -36.00 21.19
CA CYS A 99 127.20 -37.42 20.95
C CYS A 99 128.70 -37.77 21.04
N ASN A 100 129.20 -37.80 22.28
CA ASN A 100 130.58 -38.15 22.57
C ASN A 100 130.79 -39.68 22.63
N PHE A 101 131.93 -40.12 22.11
CA PHE A 101 132.44 -41.49 22.15
C PHE A 101 133.78 -41.53 22.87
N THR A 102 134.14 -42.67 23.46
CA THR A 102 135.46 -42.89 24.05
C THR A 102 135.98 -44.26 23.65
N LEU A 103 137.11 -44.26 22.96
CA LEU A 103 137.86 -45.46 22.58
C LEU A 103 139.01 -45.65 23.56
N THR A 104 139.32 -46.91 23.85
CA THR A 104 140.37 -47.30 24.80
C THR A 104 141.25 -48.35 24.14
N LEU A 105 142.52 -48.05 24.02
CA LEU A 105 143.52 -48.92 23.43
C LEU A 105 144.44 -49.44 24.52
N THR A 106 144.62 -50.76 24.56
CA THR A 106 145.64 -51.42 25.36
C THR A 106 146.90 -51.58 24.52
N VAL A 107 148.02 -51.09 25.03
CA VAL A 107 149.34 -51.12 24.38
C VAL A 107 150.25 -52.06 25.17
N ASN A 108 150.83 -53.05 24.48
CA ASN A 108 151.76 -54.01 25.06
C ASN A 108 153.22 -53.55 24.87
N LEU A 109 154.09 -53.87 25.84
CA LEU A 109 155.49 -53.45 25.88
C LEU A 109 156.41 -54.68 26.04
N ASP A 110 157.05 -55.12 24.95
CA ASP A 110 157.76 -56.42 24.91
C ASP A 110 158.88 -56.59 25.96
N GLU A 111 159.45 -55.51 26.51
CA GLU A 111 160.52 -55.57 27.51
C GLU A 111 160.13 -55.08 28.93
N ALA A 112 158.83 -54.84 29.22
CA ALA A 112 158.39 -54.40 30.55
C ALA A 112 157.01 -54.96 30.97
N PRO A 113 156.78 -55.33 32.24
CA PRO A 113 155.56 -56.01 32.69
C PRO A 113 154.36 -55.06 32.91
N TYR A 114 154.19 -54.06 32.04
CA TYR A 114 153.19 -53.00 32.18
C TYR A 114 152.40 -52.80 30.89
N ASN A 115 151.10 -53.10 30.91
CA ASN A 115 150.18 -52.67 29.87
C ASN A 115 149.94 -51.15 30.01
N TYR A 116 150.11 -50.40 28.93
CA TYR A 116 149.78 -48.98 28.87
C TYR A 116 148.36 -48.80 28.32
N ILE A 117 147.58 -47.89 28.89
CA ILE A 117 146.21 -47.62 28.43
C ILE A 117 146.14 -46.21 27.82
N LEU A 118 145.74 -46.13 26.55
CA LEU A 118 145.44 -44.88 25.87
C LEU A 118 143.93 -44.73 25.70
N SER A 119 143.33 -43.70 26.28
CA SER A 119 141.92 -43.37 26.08
C SER A 119 141.78 -42.16 25.16
N GLN A 120 141.18 -42.37 23.99
CA GLN A 120 140.88 -41.34 23.00
C GLN A 120 139.39 -40.96 23.07
N PRO A 121 139.04 -39.80 23.62
CA PRO A 121 137.70 -39.24 23.47
C PRO A 121 137.52 -38.66 22.05
N ILE A 122 136.36 -38.92 21.46
CA ILE A 122 135.97 -38.44 20.13
C ILE A 122 134.61 -37.74 20.27
N SER A 123 134.49 -36.52 19.78
CA SER A 123 133.20 -35.82 19.71
C SER A 123 132.64 -35.95 18.29
N CYS A 124 131.42 -36.46 18.18
CA CYS A 124 130.67 -36.46 16.93
C CYS A 124 129.93 -35.12 16.80
N HIS A 125 130.34 -34.33 15.82
CA HIS A 125 129.69 -33.09 15.47
C HIS A 125 128.54 -33.35 14.49
N ASP A 126 127.44 -32.72 14.84
CA ASP A 126 126.15 -32.62 14.15
C ASP A 126 126.29 -32.13 12.70
N ILE A 127 125.33 -32.50 11.84
CA ILE A 127 125.07 -31.84 10.55
C ILE A 127 123.58 -31.52 10.42
N ASN A 128 123.23 -30.62 9.51
CA ASN A 128 121.86 -30.16 9.30
C ASN A 128 121.12 -31.02 8.25
N ASP A 129 120.98 -32.32 8.48
CA ASP A 129 120.38 -33.26 7.50
C ASP A 129 118.94 -33.72 7.84
N MET A 130 118.43 -33.41 9.04
CA MET A 130 117.01 -33.56 9.35
C MET A 130 116.20 -32.33 8.91
N ILE A 131 114.88 -32.48 8.91
CA ILE A 131 113.92 -31.42 8.59
C ILE A 131 112.93 -31.32 9.75
N PRO A 132 112.67 -30.12 10.31
CA PRO A 132 111.65 -29.92 11.34
C PRO A 132 110.31 -30.54 10.94
N LYS A 133 109.70 -31.35 11.80
CA LYS A 133 108.51 -32.12 11.46
C LYS A 133 107.40 -32.02 12.51
N PHE A 134 106.24 -31.52 12.07
CA PHE A 134 105.01 -31.56 12.86
C PHE A 134 104.44 -32.99 12.98
N SER A 135 103.69 -33.22 14.05
CA SER A 135 102.96 -34.46 14.35
C SER A 135 101.94 -34.84 13.27
N GLN A 136 101.25 -33.83 12.73
CA GLN A 136 100.16 -33.93 11.77
C GLN A 136 100.41 -32.94 10.62
N SER A 137 99.97 -33.26 9.40
CA SER A 137 100.07 -32.35 8.24
C SER A 137 99.09 -31.17 8.30
N GLU A 138 98.00 -31.34 9.06
CA GLU A 138 96.95 -30.35 9.25
C GLU A 138 96.61 -30.28 10.75
N ALA A 139 96.24 -29.09 11.23
CA ALA A 139 95.69 -28.86 12.56
C ALA A 139 94.44 -27.97 12.43
N LYS A 140 93.45 -28.22 13.30
CA LYS A 140 92.22 -27.43 13.38
C LYS A 140 92.04 -26.84 14.77
N ILE A 141 91.73 -25.55 14.81
CA ILE A 141 91.35 -24.81 16.01
C ILE A 141 89.94 -24.27 15.79
N PHE A 142 89.09 -24.39 16.82
CA PHE A 142 87.78 -23.76 16.85
C PHE A 142 87.83 -22.60 17.85
N MET A 143 87.39 -21.42 17.45
CA MET A 143 87.49 -20.20 18.27
C MET A 143 86.23 -19.36 18.14
N ALA A 144 85.58 -19.01 19.25
CA ALA A 144 84.42 -18.11 19.20
C ALA A 144 84.85 -16.69 18.83
N GLU A 145 84.05 -15.96 18.06
CA GLU A 145 84.43 -14.62 17.60
C GLU A 145 84.48 -13.56 18.70
N ASN A 146 83.74 -13.78 19.80
CA ASN A 146 83.77 -12.95 20.99
C ASN A 146 85.03 -13.16 21.87
N VAL A 147 85.98 -13.99 21.43
CA VAL A 147 87.25 -14.21 22.12
C VAL A 147 88.04 -12.89 22.23
N PRO A 148 88.55 -12.53 23.43
CA PRO A 148 89.19 -11.25 23.64
C PRO A 148 90.54 -11.14 22.94
N ILE A 149 90.84 -9.94 22.43
CA ILE A 149 92.17 -9.60 21.89
C ILE A 149 93.25 -9.90 22.94
N GLY A 150 94.32 -10.56 22.51
CA GLY A 150 95.40 -11.05 23.38
C GLY A 150 95.16 -12.45 23.96
N HIS A 151 94.02 -13.09 23.69
CA HIS A 151 93.81 -14.51 23.99
C HIS A 151 94.85 -15.38 23.30
N ARG A 152 95.29 -16.44 24.00
CA ARG A 152 96.36 -17.34 23.56
C ARG A 152 95.90 -18.79 23.54
N ILE A 153 96.26 -19.51 22.49
CA ILE A 153 96.03 -20.96 22.35
C ILE A 153 97.39 -21.63 22.09
N PRO A 154 97.79 -22.66 22.87
CA PRO A 154 99.02 -23.40 22.60
C PRO A 154 98.88 -24.21 21.30
N LEU A 155 99.94 -24.18 20.49
CA LEU A 155 100.09 -24.96 19.26
C LEU A 155 101.05 -26.13 19.48
N GLU A 156 100.88 -27.22 18.73
CA GLU A 156 101.88 -28.29 18.71
C GLU A 156 103.15 -27.83 17.99
N ILE A 157 104.29 -27.93 18.68
CA ILE A 157 105.60 -27.67 18.09
C ILE A 157 105.99 -28.75 17.07
N ALA A 158 106.77 -28.36 16.07
CA ALA A 158 107.51 -29.33 15.27
C ALA A 158 108.62 -29.98 16.12
N ILE A 159 108.94 -31.22 15.80
CA ILE A 159 110.08 -31.94 16.34
C ILE A 159 111.18 -31.93 15.28
N ASP A 160 112.36 -31.49 15.71
CA ASP A 160 113.61 -31.69 15.01
C ASP A 160 114.52 -32.58 15.87
N LEU A 161 115.42 -33.31 15.23
CA LEU A 161 116.35 -34.24 15.90
C LEU A 161 117.79 -33.72 15.89
N ASP A 162 118.09 -32.75 15.03
CA ASP A 162 119.38 -32.07 14.98
C ASP A 162 119.61 -31.34 16.31
N SER A 163 120.85 -31.35 16.80
CA SER A 163 121.22 -30.73 18.07
C SER A 163 121.51 -29.24 17.89
N LEU A 164 122.13 -28.59 18.89
CA LEU A 164 122.58 -27.20 18.72
C LEU A 164 123.97 -27.21 18.08
N PRO A 165 124.20 -26.46 16.99
CA PRO A 165 123.44 -25.27 16.62
C PRO A 165 122.20 -25.48 15.74
N TYR A 166 122.06 -26.62 15.07
CA TYR A 166 121.19 -26.76 13.88
C TYR A 166 119.67 -26.81 14.12
N GLY A 167 119.19 -27.45 15.18
CA GLY A 167 117.75 -27.59 15.44
C GLY A 167 116.97 -26.26 15.59
N ILE A 168 115.67 -26.32 15.27
CA ILE A 168 114.65 -25.23 15.23
C ILE A 168 115.05 -23.89 15.86
N ASP A 169 115.12 -22.85 15.03
CA ASP A 169 115.37 -21.45 15.41
C ASP A 169 114.09 -20.73 15.84
N TYR A 170 113.11 -20.69 14.93
CA TYR A 170 111.86 -19.95 15.09
C TYR A 170 110.71 -20.55 14.25
N TYR A 171 109.51 -20.09 14.57
CA TYR A 171 108.29 -20.38 13.81
C TYR A 171 107.81 -19.11 13.13
N ARG A 172 107.17 -19.25 11.96
CA ARG A 172 106.40 -18.19 11.32
C ARG A 172 105.06 -18.70 10.81
N LEU A 173 104.09 -17.79 10.72
CA LEU A 173 102.76 -18.03 10.19
C LEU A 173 102.67 -17.32 8.82
N GLU A 174 102.28 -18.04 7.77
CA GLU A 174 101.97 -17.46 6.44
C GLU A 174 100.50 -17.75 6.11
N THR A 175 99.81 -16.86 5.39
CA THR A 175 98.52 -17.18 4.77
C THR A 175 98.72 -18.08 3.55
N ILE A 176 97.70 -18.86 3.18
CA ILE A 176 97.77 -19.80 2.03
C ILE A 176 97.30 -19.16 0.71
N ASP A 177 96.63 -18.02 0.77
CA ASP A 177 95.89 -17.37 -0.33
C ASP A 177 96.42 -15.97 -0.71
N ASP A 178 97.66 -15.64 -0.32
CA ASP A 178 98.30 -14.32 -0.45
C ASP A 178 97.51 -13.15 0.20
N SER A 179 96.51 -13.43 1.05
CA SER A 179 95.76 -12.38 1.76
C SER A 179 96.48 -11.92 3.03
N GLU A 180 96.35 -10.64 3.39
CA GLU A 180 96.91 -10.08 4.63
C GLU A 180 95.95 -10.27 5.82
N GLN A 181 96.02 -11.43 6.48
CA GLN A 181 95.22 -11.76 7.67
C GLN A 181 95.95 -11.38 8.97
N HIS A 182 95.84 -10.11 9.39
CA HIS A 182 96.50 -9.56 10.59
C HIS A 182 95.85 -9.94 11.93
N GLN A 183 94.69 -10.60 11.91
CA GLN A 183 93.90 -10.98 13.09
C GLN A 183 94.65 -11.97 14.01
N PHE A 184 95.63 -12.70 13.48
CA PHE A 184 96.38 -13.72 14.19
C PHE A 184 97.88 -13.49 14.11
N SER A 185 98.59 -13.99 15.12
CA SER A 185 100.04 -14.01 15.19
C SER A 185 100.51 -15.20 16.01
N ILE A 186 101.79 -15.54 15.96
CA ILE A 186 102.37 -16.56 16.85
C ILE A 186 103.51 -15.99 17.69
N VAL A 187 103.71 -16.55 18.87
CA VAL A 187 104.87 -16.32 19.75
C VAL A 187 105.45 -17.67 20.12
N TYR A 188 106.78 -17.79 20.03
CA TYR A 188 107.53 -18.98 20.40
C TYR A 188 108.58 -18.61 21.44
N ASP A 189 108.56 -19.27 22.60
CA ASP A 189 109.62 -19.14 23.61
C ASP A 189 110.62 -20.30 23.46
N ASN A 190 111.84 -19.97 23.04
CA ASN A 190 112.95 -20.91 22.89
C ASN A 190 113.43 -21.50 24.23
N GLN A 191 113.05 -20.95 25.39
CA GLN A 191 113.42 -21.46 26.72
C GLN A 191 112.43 -22.51 27.24
N SER A 192 111.12 -22.25 27.17
CA SER A 192 110.09 -23.23 27.56
C SER A 192 109.74 -24.23 26.45
N ARG A 193 110.09 -23.91 25.19
CA ARG A 193 109.65 -24.59 23.96
C ARG A 193 108.13 -24.55 23.75
N GLU A 194 107.48 -23.51 24.26
CA GLU A 194 106.04 -23.28 24.06
C GLU A 194 105.82 -22.39 22.84
N LEU A 195 104.84 -22.78 22.01
CA LEU A 195 104.38 -22.04 20.83
C LEU A 195 102.92 -21.67 21.05
N GLU A 196 102.57 -20.39 20.96
CA GLU A 196 101.22 -19.88 21.17
C GLU A 196 100.72 -19.10 19.95
N LEU A 197 99.49 -19.40 19.51
CA LEU A 197 98.70 -18.54 18.65
C LEU A 197 98.07 -17.42 19.49
N ILE A 198 98.21 -16.17 19.08
CA ILE A 198 97.68 -14.99 19.77
C ILE A 198 96.76 -14.20 18.85
N VAL A 199 95.53 -13.98 19.33
CA VAL A 199 94.52 -13.11 18.69
C VAL A 199 94.95 -11.65 18.81
N LYS A 200 94.97 -10.90 17.70
CA LYS A 200 95.46 -9.51 17.62
C LYS A 200 94.38 -8.48 17.38
N GLU A 201 93.32 -8.84 16.67
CA GLU A 201 92.19 -7.96 16.35
C GLU A 201 90.87 -8.64 16.76
N LYS A 202 89.74 -7.92 16.74
CA LYS A 202 88.44 -8.55 17.02
C LYS A 202 88.08 -9.48 15.86
N LEU A 203 87.49 -10.63 16.18
CA LEU A 203 86.95 -11.55 15.19
C LEU A 203 85.47 -11.26 14.93
N ASP A 204 85.04 -11.67 13.74
CA ASP A 204 83.77 -11.36 13.09
C ASP A 204 83.57 -12.47 12.03
N ARG A 205 82.63 -13.38 12.29
CA ARG A 205 82.40 -14.59 11.48
C ARG A 205 81.57 -14.29 10.23
N GLU A 206 80.68 -13.31 10.32
CA GLU A 206 79.82 -12.83 9.24
C GLU A 206 80.69 -12.20 8.14
N LEU A 207 81.83 -11.62 8.50
CA LEU A 207 82.89 -11.20 7.59
C LEU A 207 83.83 -12.34 7.17
N ILE A 208 84.34 -13.16 8.11
CA ILE A 208 85.28 -14.26 7.82
C ILE A 208 85.03 -15.50 8.71
N GLU A 209 84.30 -16.49 8.16
CA GLU A 209 83.96 -17.75 8.84
C GLU A 209 85.16 -18.64 9.20
N LYS A 210 86.29 -18.54 8.47
CA LYS A 210 87.50 -19.34 8.71
C LYS A 210 88.76 -18.69 8.17
N TYR A 211 89.87 -18.93 8.85
CA TYR A 211 91.21 -18.47 8.48
C TYR A 211 92.09 -19.68 8.16
N LEU A 212 92.93 -19.56 7.13
CA LEU A 212 93.72 -20.68 6.62
C LEU A 212 95.20 -20.30 6.48
N PHE A 213 95.98 -20.76 7.45
CA PHE A 213 97.40 -20.47 7.56
C PHE A 213 98.25 -21.71 7.29
N LYS A 214 99.52 -21.46 6.99
CA LYS A 214 100.61 -22.41 6.97
C LYS A 214 101.55 -22.06 8.12
N LEU A 215 101.54 -22.89 9.15
CA LEU A 215 102.48 -22.82 10.26
C LEU A 215 103.80 -23.44 9.81
N ILE A 216 104.90 -22.68 9.92
CA ILE A 216 106.22 -23.09 9.42
C ILE A 216 107.21 -23.09 10.57
N ALA A 217 107.94 -24.20 10.71
CA ALA A 217 109.10 -24.35 11.59
C ALA A 217 110.38 -24.25 10.76
N ILE A 218 111.35 -23.45 11.22
CA ILE A 218 112.60 -23.17 10.50
C ILE A 218 113.77 -23.53 11.42
N ASP A 219 114.74 -24.28 10.88
CA ASP A 219 115.97 -24.65 11.58
C ASP A 219 117.04 -23.53 11.52
N ARG A 220 118.27 -23.81 11.98
CA ARG A 220 119.43 -22.90 11.92
C ARG A 220 120.42 -23.24 10.79
N GLY A 221 120.00 -24.02 9.81
CA GLY A 221 120.83 -24.49 8.71
C GLY A 221 121.29 -23.39 7.77
N GLN A 222 122.34 -23.69 7.00
CA GLN A 222 122.79 -22.85 5.88
C GLN A 222 123.07 -23.75 4.66
N PRO A 223 122.09 -23.99 3.77
CA PRO A 223 120.71 -23.47 3.78
C PRO A 223 119.85 -24.07 4.91
N PRO A 224 118.79 -23.38 5.36
CA PRO A 224 117.88 -23.91 6.38
C PRO A 224 116.83 -24.85 5.80
N ASN A 225 116.50 -25.92 6.52
CA ASN A 225 115.36 -26.78 6.22
C ASN A 225 114.08 -26.25 6.89
N VAL A 226 112.93 -26.66 6.34
CA VAL A 226 111.62 -26.09 6.65
C VAL A 226 110.56 -27.17 6.83
N GLY A 227 109.99 -27.22 8.03
CA GLY A 227 108.77 -27.96 8.33
C GLY A 227 107.53 -27.10 8.10
N ALA A 228 106.43 -27.70 7.66
CA ALA A 228 105.15 -27.00 7.51
C ALA A 228 103.94 -27.85 7.90
N GLN A 229 102.93 -27.20 8.48
CA GLN A 229 101.61 -27.73 8.81
C GLN A 229 100.54 -26.73 8.36
N ILE A 230 99.41 -27.21 7.84
CA ILE A 230 98.25 -26.35 7.55
C ILE A 230 97.48 -26.12 8.84
N LEU A 231 97.30 -24.88 9.26
CA LEU A 231 96.51 -24.49 10.42
C LEU A 231 95.19 -23.86 9.96
N THR A 232 94.09 -24.57 10.15
CA THR A 232 92.74 -24.01 9.93
C THR A 232 92.20 -23.49 11.26
N ILE A 233 91.72 -22.25 11.28
CA ILE A 233 91.00 -21.68 12.40
C ILE A 233 89.55 -21.47 11.95
N GLU A 234 88.63 -22.27 12.47
CA GLU A 234 87.19 -22.18 12.19
C GLU A 234 86.53 -21.34 13.28
N ILE A 235 85.81 -20.29 12.88
CA ILE A 235 85.19 -19.36 13.83
C ILE A 235 83.84 -19.90 14.27
N ILE A 236 83.63 -20.01 15.58
CA ILE A 236 82.35 -20.40 16.18
C ILE A 236 81.47 -19.15 16.32
N ASP A 237 80.27 -19.28 15.77
CA ASP A 237 79.16 -18.33 15.83
C ASP A 237 78.73 -17.97 17.26
N VAL A 238 78.48 -16.68 17.48
CA VAL A 238 77.98 -16.09 18.73
C VAL A 238 76.81 -15.16 18.38
N ASN A 239 75.72 -15.23 19.15
CA ASN A 239 74.52 -14.40 18.96
C ASN A 239 74.83 -12.90 19.20
N ASP A 240 75.32 -12.22 18.17
CA ASP A 240 75.97 -10.89 18.17
C ASP A 240 75.29 -9.97 17.13
N CYS A 241 74.85 -10.53 15.99
CA CYS A 241 73.80 -9.91 15.20
C CYS A 241 72.43 -9.98 15.91
N ARG A 242 71.44 -9.31 15.33
CA ARG A 242 70.05 -9.41 15.77
C ARG A 242 69.16 -9.44 14.53
N PRO A 243 67.96 -10.04 14.62
CA PRO A 243 67.00 -10.00 13.55
C PRO A 243 66.67 -8.55 13.20
N ARG A 244 66.51 -8.23 11.92
CA ARG A 244 66.08 -6.91 11.43
C ARG A 244 65.01 -7.05 10.38
N PHE A 245 63.87 -6.40 10.58
CA PHE A 245 62.84 -6.32 9.53
C PHE A 245 63.32 -5.50 8.32
N GLU A 246 62.87 -5.89 7.11
CA GLU A 246 63.14 -5.12 5.88
C GLU A 246 62.52 -3.70 5.92
N SER A 247 61.44 -3.53 6.69
CA SER A 247 60.79 -2.25 6.96
C SER A 247 60.28 -2.21 8.41
N PRO A 248 60.36 -1.06 9.12
CA PRO A 248 59.71 -0.90 10.42
C PRO A 248 58.17 -0.82 10.32
N VAL A 249 57.62 -0.57 9.12
CA VAL A 249 56.18 -0.48 8.88
C VAL A 249 55.79 -1.21 7.60
N TYR A 250 54.74 -2.02 7.67
CA TYR A 250 54.09 -2.66 6.52
C TYR A 250 52.64 -2.20 6.42
N ASN A 251 52.16 -1.95 5.20
CA ASN A 251 50.77 -1.56 4.94
C ASN A 251 50.10 -2.61 4.05
N VAL A 252 48.88 -3.00 4.39
CA VAL A 252 48.02 -3.85 3.55
C VAL A 252 46.60 -3.29 3.51
N THR A 253 45.98 -3.35 2.34
CA THR A 253 44.58 -3.00 2.11
C THR A 253 43.80 -4.25 1.79
N ILE A 254 42.72 -4.53 2.52
CA ILE A 254 41.82 -5.66 2.27
C ILE A 254 40.37 -5.19 2.31
N ALA A 255 39.53 -5.70 1.42
CA ALA A 255 38.09 -5.43 1.49
C ALA A 255 37.48 -6.10 2.72
N GLU A 256 36.52 -5.45 3.37
CA GLU A 256 35.66 -6.16 4.32
C GLU A 256 34.86 -7.28 3.63
N ASN A 257 34.24 -8.16 4.42
CA ASN A 257 33.58 -9.37 3.91
C ASN A 257 34.48 -10.35 3.09
N THR A 258 35.77 -10.04 2.87
CA THR A 258 36.73 -10.95 2.24
C THR A 258 36.85 -12.24 3.07
N VAL A 259 36.87 -13.37 2.38
CA VAL A 259 37.04 -14.68 3.02
C VAL A 259 38.43 -14.81 3.68
N PRO A 260 38.60 -15.67 4.70
CA PRO A 260 39.90 -15.91 5.34
C PRO A 260 41.03 -16.23 4.34
N GLU A 261 41.97 -15.30 4.17
CA GLU A 261 43.02 -15.34 3.14
C GLU A 261 44.40 -14.89 3.69
N TYR A 262 45.45 -15.18 2.92
CA TYR A 262 46.78 -14.60 3.05
C TYR A 262 46.74 -13.07 2.87
N LEU A 263 47.36 -12.32 3.79
CA LEU A 263 47.46 -10.86 3.71
C LEU A 263 48.81 -10.43 3.12
N LEU A 264 49.90 -10.83 3.79
CA LEU A 264 51.27 -10.60 3.34
C LEU A 264 52.25 -11.55 4.04
N LYS A 265 53.49 -11.57 3.56
CA LYS A 265 54.63 -12.16 4.26
C LYS A 265 55.55 -11.03 4.71
N ILE A 266 55.75 -10.85 6.00
CA ILE A 266 56.83 -10.02 6.53
C ILE A 266 58.14 -10.80 6.49
N HIS A 267 59.25 -10.08 6.41
CA HIS A 267 60.58 -10.68 6.39
C HIS A 267 61.51 -9.91 7.31
N ALA A 268 62.25 -10.66 8.12
CA ALA A 268 63.43 -10.19 8.81
C ALA A 268 64.64 -11.02 8.35
N VAL A 269 65.82 -10.45 8.49
CA VAL A 269 67.10 -11.10 8.22
C VAL A 269 67.92 -11.10 9.49
N ASP A 270 68.59 -12.21 9.75
CA ASP A 270 69.75 -12.29 10.63
C ASP A 270 70.94 -12.86 9.84
N ASN A 271 72.16 -12.53 10.26
CA ASN A 271 73.40 -12.95 9.61
C ASN A 271 74.12 -14.08 10.35
N ASP A 272 73.73 -14.34 11.61
CA ASP A 272 74.23 -15.44 12.43
C ASP A 272 73.86 -16.82 11.81
N ILE A 273 74.23 -17.96 12.42
CA ILE A 273 73.88 -19.29 11.90
C ILE A 273 73.19 -20.22 12.92
N GLY A 274 72.52 -21.25 12.39
CA GLY A 274 71.89 -22.29 13.20
C GLY A 274 70.72 -21.75 14.02
N SER A 275 70.81 -21.89 15.34
CA SER A 275 69.82 -21.34 16.28
C SER A 275 69.81 -19.81 16.33
N ASN A 276 70.99 -19.20 16.17
CA ASN A 276 71.19 -17.77 16.38
C ASN A 276 70.61 -16.94 15.20
N ALA A 277 70.28 -17.59 14.08
CA ALA A 277 69.47 -17.02 13.00
C ALA A 277 68.14 -17.78 12.74
N GLU A 278 67.69 -18.66 13.65
CA GLU A 278 66.37 -19.29 13.51
C GLU A 278 65.27 -18.30 13.95
N LEU A 279 64.78 -17.53 12.99
CA LEU A 279 63.77 -16.50 13.22
C LEU A 279 62.43 -17.06 13.71
N ILE A 280 61.96 -16.53 14.84
CA ILE A 280 60.67 -16.81 15.46
C ILE A 280 59.85 -15.51 15.49
N TYR A 281 58.75 -15.50 14.72
CA TYR A 281 57.83 -14.37 14.63
C TYR A 281 56.70 -14.50 15.67
N THR A 282 56.35 -13.39 16.34
CA THR A 282 55.25 -13.33 17.30
C THR A 282 54.40 -12.07 17.09
N LEU A 283 53.08 -12.22 17.24
CA LEU A 283 52.10 -11.14 17.14
C LEU A 283 51.67 -10.77 18.58
N GLU A 284 51.84 -9.51 18.97
CA GLU A 284 51.51 -9.04 20.32
C GLU A 284 49.98 -8.95 20.52
N ASN A 285 49.26 -8.52 19.48
CA ASN A 285 47.81 -8.33 19.49
C ASN A 285 47.15 -8.98 18.26
N ASP A 286 46.44 -10.10 18.47
CA ASP A 286 45.77 -10.85 17.40
C ASP A 286 44.32 -10.39 17.11
N TYR A 287 43.83 -9.41 17.89
CA TYR A 287 42.45 -8.91 17.91
C TYR A 287 41.42 -10.06 17.98
N ASP A 288 41.35 -10.74 19.13
CA ASP A 288 40.48 -11.91 19.36
C ASP A 288 40.62 -13.02 18.30
N LYS A 289 41.85 -13.17 17.79
CA LYS A 289 42.26 -14.10 16.72
C LYS A 289 41.65 -13.78 15.34
N LEU A 290 41.25 -12.54 15.07
CA LEU A 290 40.97 -12.10 13.69
C LEU A 290 42.20 -12.32 12.79
N PHE A 291 43.40 -12.02 13.31
CA PHE A 291 44.66 -12.18 12.61
C PHE A 291 45.48 -13.35 13.15
N ARG A 292 46.28 -13.97 12.27
CA ARG A 292 47.24 -15.01 12.64
C ARG A 292 48.54 -14.82 11.88
N LEU A 293 49.63 -14.76 12.61
CA LEU A 293 50.99 -14.77 12.07
C LEU A 293 51.59 -16.18 12.24
N ASP A 294 52.14 -16.75 11.17
CA ASP A 294 52.89 -17.99 11.25
C ASP A 294 54.31 -17.76 11.79
N LYS A 295 54.64 -18.49 12.86
CA LYS A 295 55.84 -18.25 13.67
C LYS A 295 57.17 -18.52 12.96
N LYS A 296 57.19 -19.26 11.86
CA LYS A 296 58.43 -19.64 11.14
C LYS A 296 58.56 -19.00 9.78
N THR A 297 57.44 -18.70 9.12
CA THR A 297 57.43 -18.18 7.74
C THR A 297 57.19 -16.68 7.65
N GLY A 298 56.78 -16.01 8.73
CA GLY A 298 56.40 -14.59 8.70
C GLY A 298 55.12 -14.32 7.90
N ILE A 299 54.32 -15.35 7.60
CA ILE A 299 53.08 -15.22 6.82
C ILE A 299 51.95 -14.76 7.74
N LEU A 300 51.36 -13.61 7.43
CA LEU A 300 50.15 -13.09 8.06
C LEU A 300 48.90 -13.55 7.28
N THR A 301 47.95 -14.15 7.98
CA THR A 301 46.65 -14.60 7.46
C THR A 301 45.50 -13.99 8.25
N LEU A 302 44.39 -13.73 7.57
CA LEU A 302 43.10 -13.39 8.17
C LEU A 302 42.32 -14.70 8.47
N ASN A 303 41.73 -14.81 9.66
CA ASN A 303 40.96 -16.01 10.07
C ASN A 303 39.44 -15.85 9.94
N GLN A 304 38.93 -14.61 9.90
CA GLN A 304 37.50 -14.26 9.83
C GLN A 304 37.33 -12.99 9.00
N ALA A 305 36.17 -12.79 8.37
CA ALA A 305 35.90 -11.54 7.65
C ALA A 305 36.01 -10.33 8.59
N LEU A 306 36.51 -9.22 8.05
CA LEU A 306 36.52 -7.91 8.73
C LEU A 306 35.21 -7.17 8.45
N ASP A 307 34.94 -6.16 9.29
CA ASP A 307 33.75 -5.30 9.36
C ASP A 307 34.27 -3.85 9.47
N TYR A 308 34.01 -3.04 8.44
CA TYR A 308 34.53 -1.68 8.29
C TYR A 308 33.80 -0.69 9.20
N GLU A 309 32.49 -0.83 9.36
CA GLU A 309 31.66 -0.02 10.26
C GLU A 309 32.10 -0.16 11.73
N LEU A 310 32.61 -1.33 12.09
CA LEU A 310 33.19 -1.60 13.40
C LEU A 310 34.66 -1.15 13.51
N HIS A 311 35.54 -1.50 12.55
CA HIS A 311 36.98 -1.17 12.60
C HIS A 311 37.61 -0.91 11.22
N LYS A 312 37.74 0.37 10.86
CA LYS A 312 38.32 0.83 9.57
C LYS A 312 39.85 0.64 9.45
N LEU A 313 40.56 0.43 10.57
CA LEU A 313 42.02 0.22 10.62
C LEU A 313 42.41 -0.64 11.83
N TYR A 314 43.23 -1.66 11.59
CA TYR A 314 43.90 -2.43 12.64
C TYR A 314 45.41 -2.13 12.64
N GLN A 315 46.01 -2.03 13.83
CA GLN A 315 47.46 -1.89 14.01
C GLN A 315 47.98 -3.15 14.70
N LEU A 316 48.73 -3.98 13.96
CA LEU A 316 49.34 -5.21 14.48
C LEU A 316 50.79 -4.91 14.87
N ASN A 317 51.10 -5.02 16.16
CA ASN A 317 52.47 -4.95 16.65
C ASN A 317 53.10 -6.35 16.51
N VAL A 318 54.16 -6.45 15.71
CA VAL A 318 54.85 -7.71 15.46
C VAL A 318 56.28 -7.64 16.00
N GLN A 319 56.69 -8.71 16.65
CA GLN A 319 58.04 -8.92 17.14
C GLN A 319 58.65 -10.11 16.38
N VAL A 320 59.96 -10.07 16.17
CA VAL A 320 60.75 -11.22 15.73
C VAL A 320 61.93 -11.37 16.68
N HIS A 321 62.29 -12.60 17.00
CA HIS A 321 63.49 -12.90 17.76
C HIS A 321 64.20 -14.12 17.17
N ASP A 322 65.51 -14.25 17.44
CA ASP A 322 66.26 -15.47 17.13
C ASP A 322 65.93 -16.61 18.12
N ASN A 323 66.52 -17.79 17.93
CA ASN A 323 66.40 -18.94 18.83
C ASN A 323 67.70 -19.23 19.60
N GLY A 324 68.56 -18.22 19.75
CA GLY A 324 69.84 -18.31 20.45
C GLY A 324 69.71 -18.36 21.97
N VAL A 325 70.86 -18.49 22.65
CA VAL A 325 70.89 -18.68 24.11
C VAL A 325 70.49 -17.40 24.88
N ASN A 326 70.70 -16.23 24.29
CA ASN A 326 70.24 -14.93 24.80
C ASN A 326 69.50 -14.20 23.67
N PRO A 327 68.20 -14.48 23.43
CA PRO A 327 67.54 -14.02 22.22
C PRO A 327 67.56 -12.50 22.02
N LEU A 328 68.06 -12.10 20.86
CA LEU A 328 67.95 -10.77 20.32
C LEU A 328 66.75 -10.72 19.34
N GLY A 329 66.28 -9.52 19.03
CA GLY A 329 65.03 -9.36 18.28
C GLY A 329 64.76 -7.92 17.87
N ASP A 330 63.69 -7.72 17.11
CA ASP A 330 63.29 -6.44 16.51
C ASP A 330 61.76 -6.36 16.40
N THR A 331 61.23 -5.16 16.14
CA THR A 331 59.78 -4.91 16.09
C THR A 331 59.36 -4.10 14.87
N CYS A 332 58.23 -4.47 14.27
CA CYS A 332 57.61 -3.71 13.19
C CYS A 332 56.10 -3.58 13.43
N ILE A 333 55.48 -2.61 12.76
CA ILE A 333 54.04 -2.38 12.80
C ILE A 333 53.43 -2.75 11.44
N ILE A 334 52.32 -3.50 11.45
CA ILE A 334 51.52 -3.75 10.25
C ILE A 334 50.19 -2.98 10.37
N TYR A 335 49.94 -2.06 9.45
CA TYR A 335 48.65 -1.38 9.31
C TYR A 335 47.77 -2.13 8.30
N VAL A 336 46.66 -2.69 8.79
CA VAL A 336 45.63 -3.33 7.98
C VAL A 336 44.50 -2.33 7.77
N TYR A 337 44.50 -1.69 6.61
CA TYR A 337 43.44 -0.78 6.18
C TYR A 337 42.28 -1.61 5.62
N VAL A 338 41.10 -1.46 6.22
CA VAL A 338 39.89 -2.11 5.72
C VAL A 338 39.28 -1.21 4.64
N LEU A 339 39.01 -1.79 3.48
CA LEU A 339 38.25 -1.15 2.40
C LEU A 339 36.79 -1.55 2.54
N ASP A 340 35.98 -0.56 2.89
CA ASP A 340 34.53 -0.47 2.70
C ASP A 340 34.03 -1.31 1.50
N GLN A 341 32.92 -2.03 1.66
CA GLN A 341 32.12 -2.63 0.60
C GLN A 341 30.65 -2.21 0.78
N ASN A 342 29.88 -2.20 -0.32
CA ASN A 342 28.48 -1.75 -0.27
C ASN A 342 27.55 -2.88 0.22
N ASP A 343 27.60 -3.23 1.50
CA ASP A 343 26.83 -4.33 2.08
C ASP A 343 25.66 -3.90 2.98
N HIS A 344 25.67 -2.67 3.52
CA HIS A 344 24.48 -2.09 4.12
C HIS A 344 23.57 -1.50 3.03
N ALA A 345 22.27 -1.55 3.28
CA ALA A 345 21.26 -1.05 2.36
C ALA A 345 20.48 0.09 3.03
N PRO A 346 20.18 1.19 2.31
CA PRO A 346 19.69 2.42 2.90
C PRO A 346 18.56 2.23 3.91
N SER A 347 18.56 3.06 4.95
CA SER A 347 17.53 3.01 5.99
C SER A 347 16.73 4.31 6.03
N ILE A 348 15.42 4.17 6.22
CA ILE A 348 14.44 5.25 6.13
C ILE A 348 13.84 5.46 7.52
N GLN A 349 13.94 6.69 8.03
CA GLN A 349 13.19 7.14 9.21
C GLN A 349 12.29 8.31 8.80
N MET A 350 10.98 8.16 8.97
CA MET A 350 10.02 9.26 8.74
C MET A 350 9.49 9.82 10.06
N LYS A 351 9.05 11.08 10.01
CA LYS A 351 8.19 11.72 11.02
C LYS A 351 7.14 12.56 10.30
N PHE A 352 5.86 12.36 10.64
CA PHE A 352 4.80 13.27 10.19
C PHE A 352 5.05 14.69 10.68
N ASN A 353 4.56 15.68 9.94
CA ASN A 353 4.53 17.06 10.41
C ASN A 353 3.67 17.11 11.70
N PRO A 354 4.13 17.71 12.82
CA PRO A 354 3.43 17.69 14.11
C PRO A 354 2.00 18.26 14.14
N ILE A 355 1.53 18.85 13.04
CA ILE A 355 0.14 19.31 12.87
C ILE A 355 -0.85 18.18 12.56
N PHE A 356 -0.40 16.97 12.22
CA PHE A 356 -1.25 15.83 11.88
C PHE A 356 -1.41 14.83 13.01
N GLU A 357 -2.65 14.38 13.21
CA GLU A 357 -2.91 13.16 13.96
C GLU A 357 -2.40 11.95 13.17
N HIS A 358 -1.80 10.98 13.87
CA HIS A 358 -1.19 9.80 13.27
C HIS A 358 -1.31 8.60 14.22
N ASN A 359 -1.25 7.39 13.68
CA ASN A 359 -1.35 6.17 14.49
C ASN A 359 -0.08 5.94 15.32
N GLN A 360 -0.20 5.14 16.39
CA GLN A 360 0.91 4.83 17.29
C GLN A 360 2.07 4.09 16.59
N ASP A 361 1.78 3.37 15.50
CA ASP A 361 2.79 2.65 14.70
C ASP A 361 3.56 3.55 13.72
N GLY A 362 3.17 4.82 13.56
CA GLY A 362 3.84 5.78 12.67
C GLY A 362 3.71 5.51 11.17
N ASN A 363 2.69 4.75 10.75
CA ASN A 363 2.49 4.32 9.35
C ASN A 363 1.20 4.88 8.72
N MET A 364 0.38 5.63 9.46
CA MET A 364 -0.85 6.24 8.98
C MET A 364 -1.03 7.64 9.59
N ALA A 365 -1.39 8.64 8.78
CA ALA A 365 -1.69 9.99 9.22
C ALA A 365 -2.97 10.55 8.60
N TYR A 366 -3.54 11.55 9.28
CA TYR A 366 -4.78 12.22 8.94
C TYR A 366 -4.49 13.69 8.60
N VAL A 367 -4.85 14.10 7.38
CA VAL A 367 -4.67 15.46 6.86
C VAL A 367 -6.01 16.00 6.36
N LYS A 368 -6.28 17.29 6.50
CA LYS A 368 -7.50 17.91 5.96
C LYS A 368 -7.37 18.17 4.48
N GLU A 369 -8.46 18.18 3.71
CA GLU A 369 -8.34 18.45 2.27
C GLU A 369 -7.93 19.88 1.92
N SER A 370 -8.34 20.87 2.73
CA SER A 370 -7.86 22.25 2.67
C SER A 370 -6.40 22.42 3.12
N PHE A 371 -5.56 21.40 2.99
CA PHE A 371 -4.15 21.44 3.36
C PHE A 371 -3.35 22.33 2.41
N ASP A 372 -2.54 23.22 2.99
CA ASP A 372 -1.58 24.01 2.24
C ASP A 372 -0.44 23.11 1.74
N ILE A 373 -0.50 22.77 0.44
CA ILE A 373 0.47 21.91 -0.27
C ILE A 373 1.92 22.40 -0.20
N ASN A 374 2.15 23.67 0.16
CA ASN A 374 3.49 24.22 0.38
C ASN A 374 4.14 23.69 1.67
N LEU A 375 3.35 23.19 2.63
CA LEU A 375 3.81 22.59 3.86
C LEU A 375 4.26 21.13 3.66
N PRO A 376 5.25 20.64 4.43
CA PRO A 376 5.64 19.23 4.40
C PRO A 376 4.55 18.35 5.01
N LEU A 377 4.29 17.20 4.37
CA LEU A 377 3.49 16.10 4.89
C LEU A 377 4.30 15.27 5.91
N VAL A 378 5.51 14.91 5.50
CA VAL A 378 6.44 14.03 6.22
C VAL A 378 7.86 14.58 6.07
N PHE A 379 8.63 14.51 7.15
CA PHE A 379 10.08 14.68 7.12
C PHE A 379 10.75 13.30 7.09
N VAL A 380 11.64 13.07 6.13
CA VAL A 380 12.36 11.80 5.95
C VAL A 380 13.84 12.03 6.21
N THR A 381 14.42 11.21 7.09
CA THR A 381 15.88 11.03 7.18
C THR A 381 16.22 9.73 6.48
N VAL A 382 17.14 9.78 5.53
CA VAL A 382 17.69 8.57 4.88
C VAL A 382 19.14 8.47 5.30
N PHE A 383 19.54 7.38 5.94
CA PHE A 383 20.94 7.15 6.29
C PHE A 383 21.39 5.76 5.87
N ASP A 384 22.65 5.69 5.48
CA ASP A 384 23.37 4.44 5.30
C ASP A 384 24.49 4.33 6.32
N GLN A 385 25.08 3.14 6.41
CA GLN A 385 26.20 2.87 7.31
C GLN A 385 27.55 2.88 6.57
N ASP A 386 27.56 2.42 5.32
CA ASP A 386 28.67 2.54 4.36
C ASP A 386 29.19 3.98 4.23
N SER A 387 30.38 4.16 3.65
CA SER A 387 31.05 5.45 3.49
C SER A 387 31.16 5.94 2.03
N GLU A 388 31.75 7.12 1.84
CA GLU A 388 31.98 7.79 0.55
C GLU A 388 30.74 7.95 -0.34
N ASP A 389 30.68 7.31 -1.52
CA ASP A 389 29.51 7.35 -2.43
C ASP A 389 28.48 6.25 -2.13
N ARG A 390 28.89 5.19 -1.44
CA ARG A 390 28.00 4.09 -1.00
C ARG A 390 27.11 4.58 0.13
N GLY A 391 27.71 5.26 1.10
CA GLY A 391 27.04 5.99 2.18
C GLY A 391 26.11 7.14 1.78
N LYS A 392 25.97 7.43 0.47
CA LYS A 392 25.05 8.45 -0.05
C LYS A 392 23.82 7.77 -0.64
N ALA A 393 22.65 8.12 -0.10
CA ALA A 393 21.37 7.60 -0.57
C ALA A 393 20.46 8.68 -1.16
N GLN A 394 19.92 8.41 -2.34
CA GLN A 394 18.86 9.18 -2.97
C GLN A 394 17.49 8.66 -2.50
N LEU A 395 16.58 9.59 -2.18
CA LEU A 395 15.17 9.31 -1.92
C LEU A 395 14.34 9.51 -3.20
N THR A 396 13.36 8.65 -3.44
CA THR A 396 12.25 8.88 -4.36
C THR A 396 10.91 8.58 -3.67
N VAL A 397 9.80 9.08 -4.24
CA VAL A 397 8.47 8.96 -3.63
C VAL A 397 7.41 8.67 -4.70
N GLU A 398 6.67 7.59 -4.52
CA GLU A 398 5.57 7.19 -5.39
C GLU A 398 4.21 7.39 -4.70
N PRO A 399 3.16 7.84 -5.43
CA PRO A 399 3.15 8.19 -6.85
C PRO A 399 3.72 9.60 -7.15
N HIS A 400 4.79 9.66 -7.95
CA HIS A 400 5.55 10.86 -8.35
C HIS A 400 4.75 12.01 -9.00
N ARG A 401 3.47 11.80 -9.35
CA ARG A 401 2.58 12.85 -9.89
C ARG A 401 1.87 13.65 -8.81
N LEU A 402 1.61 13.03 -7.66
CA LEU A 402 0.82 13.59 -6.56
C LEU A 402 1.71 14.05 -5.40
N PHE A 403 2.89 13.44 -5.26
CA PHE A 403 3.86 13.76 -4.21
C PHE A 403 5.26 13.96 -4.78
N TYR A 404 6.02 14.87 -4.17
CA TYR A 404 7.43 15.09 -4.48
C TYR A 404 8.26 15.20 -3.19
N HIS A 405 9.58 15.08 -3.33
CA HIS A 405 10.53 15.30 -2.25
C HIS A 405 11.34 16.58 -2.46
N GLU A 406 11.64 17.27 -1.37
CA GLU A 406 12.48 18.48 -1.32
C GLU A 406 13.67 18.21 -0.38
N LEU A 407 14.89 18.33 -0.88
CA LEU A 407 16.11 18.15 -0.08
C LEU A 407 16.36 19.40 0.78
N ILE A 408 16.13 19.30 2.09
CA ILE A 408 16.31 20.42 3.04
C ILE A 408 17.79 20.61 3.38
N ARG A 409 18.50 19.49 3.59
CA ARG A 409 19.93 19.39 3.90
C ARG A 409 20.38 17.94 3.60
N PRO A 410 21.69 17.62 3.56
CA PRO A 410 22.15 16.26 3.28
C PRO A 410 21.41 15.22 4.13
N ASN A 411 20.97 14.14 3.48
CA ASN A 411 20.26 13.01 4.08
C ASN A 411 18.90 13.35 4.76
N TYR A 412 18.35 14.55 4.56
CA TYR A 412 17.10 15.00 5.19
C TYR A 412 16.17 15.74 4.21
N TYR A 413 14.97 15.19 4.02
CA TYR A 413 14.02 15.57 3.00
C TYR A 413 12.65 15.94 3.59
N ALA A 414 11.90 16.81 2.93
CA ALA A 414 10.45 16.94 3.10
C ALA A 414 9.73 16.21 1.95
N ILE A 415 8.67 15.48 2.26
CA ILE A 415 7.67 15.02 1.29
C ILE A 415 6.54 16.04 1.28
N LYS A 416 6.12 16.48 0.09
CA LYS A 416 5.07 17.48 -0.13
C LYS A 416 4.04 17.00 -1.15
N ALA A 417 2.84 17.55 -1.05
CA ALA A 417 1.79 17.37 -2.05
C ALA A 417 2.10 18.24 -3.28
N ASN A 418 1.89 17.70 -4.48
CA ASN A 418 2.05 18.38 -5.76
C ASN A 418 0.72 18.95 -6.29
N GLN A 419 -0.39 18.58 -5.65
CA GLN A 419 -1.77 18.93 -6.00
C GLN A 419 -2.58 19.06 -4.70
N ASN A 420 -3.64 19.88 -4.71
CA ASN A 420 -4.58 19.94 -3.60
C ASN A 420 -5.26 18.58 -3.39
N PHE A 421 -5.72 18.32 -2.17
CA PHE A 421 -6.58 17.19 -1.87
C PHE A 421 -8.06 17.58 -2.06
N ASP A 422 -8.87 16.55 -2.28
CA ASP A 422 -10.33 16.56 -2.52
C ASP A 422 -10.76 15.14 -2.12
N ARG A 423 -11.49 15.01 -1.01
CA ARG A 423 -11.80 13.71 -0.39
C ARG A 423 -12.91 12.98 -1.15
N GLU A 424 -13.83 13.71 -1.78
CA GLU A 424 -14.94 13.20 -2.58
C GLU A 424 -14.39 12.52 -3.85
N SER A 425 -13.31 13.06 -4.41
CA SER A 425 -12.51 12.45 -5.47
C SER A 425 -11.60 11.33 -4.95
N MET A 426 -10.87 11.51 -3.84
CA MET A 426 -9.96 10.49 -3.29
C MET A 426 -9.67 10.65 -1.79
N SER A 427 -10.30 9.81 -0.97
CA SER A 427 -10.25 9.89 0.50
C SER A 427 -8.99 9.29 1.16
N SER A 428 -8.15 8.52 0.46
CA SER A 428 -6.83 8.13 0.98
C SER A 428 -5.80 7.86 -0.11
N TYR A 429 -4.52 7.99 0.27
CA TYR A 429 -3.36 7.74 -0.58
C TYR A 429 -2.38 6.78 0.10
N GLN A 430 -1.95 5.74 -0.62
CA GLN A 430 -0.82 4.90 -0.23
C GLN A 430 0.46 5.48 -0.85
N ILE A 431 1.42 5.88 -0.01
CA ILE A 431 2.64 6.58 -0.42
C ILE A 431 3.85 5.69 -0.13
N GLU A 432 4.63 5.36 -1.15
CA GLU A 432 5.86 4.57 -1.00
C GLU A 432 7.09 5.46 -1.14
N LEU A 433 7.99 5.35 -0.16
CA LEU A 433 9.31 5.98 -0.14
C LEU A 433 10.34 4.93 -0.53
N HIS A 434 11.15 5.19 -1.55
CA HIS A 434 12.30 4.36 -1.89
C HIS A 434 13.60 5.10 -1.61
N ALA A 435 14.47 4.49 -0.81
CA ALA A 435 15.85 4.93 -0.64
C ALA A 435 16.78 4.00 -1.42
N ARG A 436 17.77 4.57 -2.11
CA ARG A 436 18.73 3.85 -2.94
C ARG A 436 20.11 4.50 -2.84
N ASP A 437 21.15 3.69 -2.65
CA ASP A 437 22.55 4.13 -2.62
C ASP A 437 23.10 4.49 -4.03
N PHE A 438 24.37 4.89 -4.10
CA PHE A 438 25.13 4.93 -5.37
C PHE A 438 26.12 3.75 -5.52
N GLY A 439 25.80 2.62 -4.88
CA GLY A 439 26.60 1.40 -4.87
C GLY A 439 26.75 0.68 -6.21
N GLN A 440 27.69 -0.27 -6.27
CA GLN A 440 27.81 -1.22 -7.38
C GLN A 440 28.12 -2.63 -6.84
N PRO A 441 27.12 -3.54 -6.79
CA PRO A 441 25.70 -3.32 -7.09
C PRO A 441 25.07 -2.31 -6.13
N SER A 442 23.99 -1.66 -6.58
CA SER A 442 23.27 -0.68 -5.78
C SER A 442 22.12 -1.33 -5.03
N LEU A 443 22.07 -1.12 -3.71
CA LEU A 443 21.05 -1.62 -2.81
C LEU A 443 19.94 -0.58 -2.61
N ARG A 444 18.78 -1.05 -2.13
CA ARG A 444 17.58 -0.24 -1.97
C ARG A 444 16.69 -0.71 -0.84
N ARG A 445 15.90 0.22 -0.31
CA ARG A 445 14.90 0.01 0.73
C ARG A 445 13.62 0.73 0.34
N SER A 446 12.48 0.11 0.68
CA SER A 446 11.17 0.74 0.61
C SER A 446 10.58 0.91 2.01
N MET A 447 9.78 1.96 2.20
CA MET A 447 8.88 2.13 3.34
C MET A 447 7.57 2.75 2.83
N THR A 448 6.42 2.25 3.29
CA THR A 448 5.10 2.71 2.82
C THR A 448 4.29 3.25 3.99
N PHE A 449 3.54 4.34 3.76
CA PHE A 449 2.58 4.88 4.72
C PHE A 449 1.26 5.25 4.05
N GLU A 450 0.20 5.37 4.85
CA GLU A 450 -1.14 5.74 4.41
C GLU A 450 -1.46 7.17 4.84
N LEU A 451 -2.00 7.97 3.92
CA LEU A 451 -2.42 9.34 4.14
C LEU A 451 -3.93 9.43 3.93
N ASN A 452 -4.68 9.50 5.03
CA ASN A 452 -6.13 9.61 5.01
C ASN A 452 -6.53 11.08 4.97
N ILE A 453 -7.39 11.41 4.00
CA ILE A 453 -7.95 12.75 3.86
C ILE A 453 -9.17 12.86 4.78
N THR A 454 -9.20 13.92 5.57
CA THR A 454 -10.24 14.23 6.55
C THR A 454 -11.08 15.39 6.08
N ASP A 455 -12.38 15.13 6.18
CA ASP A 455 -13.49 15.89 5.65
C ASP A 455 -13.64 17.32 6.18
N ILE A 456 -14.09 18.20 5.28
CA ILE A 456 -14.53 19.58 5.52
C ILE A 456 -15.90 19.76 4.86
N ASN A 457 -16.77 20.53 5.49
CA ASN A 457 -18.08 20.90 4.92
C ASN A 457 -17.88 21.96 3.81
N ASP A 458 -17.58 21.53 2.59
CA ASP A 458 -17.32 22.42 1.44
C ASP A 458 -18.24 22.17 0.23
N GLN A 459 -18.95 21.04 0.19
CA GLN A 459 -20.09 20.84 -0.68
C GLN A 459 -21.35 21.49 -0.08
N ILE A 460 -22.34 21.74 -0.95
CA ILE A 460 -23.65 22.27 -0.55
C ILE A 460 -24.69 21.23 -0.98
N PRO A 461 -25.71 20.90 -0.15
CA PRO A 461 -26.72 19.91 -0.52
C PRO A 461 -27.37 20.21 -1.87
N GLN A 462 -27.38 19.28 -2.82
CA GLN A 462 -27.84 19.53 -4.19
C GLN A 462 -29.14 18.80 -4.54
N PHE A 463 -30.06 19.47 -5.23
CA PHE A 463 -31.28 18.88 -5.80
C PHE A 463 -31.10 18.60 -7.30
N HIS A 464 -31.38 17.37 -7.74
CA HIS A 464 -31.23 16.98 -9.14
C HIS A 464 -32.40 17.41 -10.07
N THR A 465 -33.58 17.67 -9.52
CA THR A 465 -34.83 17.80 -10.31
C THR A 465 -35.78 18.84 -9.74
N ASN A 466 -36.55 19.48 -10.63
CA ASN A 466 -37.69 20.33 -10.22
C ASN A 466 -38.83 19.44 -9.72
N TYR A 467 -39.38 19.74 -8.54
CA TYR A 467 -40.44 18.94 -7.94
C TYR A 467 -41.83 19.49 -8.28
N THR A 468 -42.56 18.73 -9.09
CA THR A 468 -44.00 18.91 -9.30
C THR A 468 -44.72 17.63 -8.88
N PHE A 469 -45.71 17.77 -8.00
CA PHE A 469 -46.57 16.67 -7.56
C PHE A 469 -48.03 17.00 -7.82
N ASP A 470 -48.83 15.96 -8.01
CA ASP A 470 -50.28 16.05 -8.21
C ASP A 470 -50.98 15.45 -6.98
N LEU A 471 -51.95 16.17 -6.43
CA LEU A 471 -52.73 15.78 -5.26
C LEU A 471 -54.21 15.77 -5.62
N ILE A 472 -54.85 14.60 -5.54
CA ILE A 472 -56.30 14.50 -5.68
C ILE A 472 -56.96 15.22 -4.48
N GLU A 473 -58.03 15.97 -4.75
CA GLU A 473 -58.75 16.71 -3.71
C GLU A 473 -59.55 15.82 -2.74
N ASN A 474 -60.18 16.45 -1.74
CA ASN A 474 -60.86 15.77 -0.64
C ASN A 474 -60.02 14.67 0.05
N ASN A 475 -58.69 14.87 0.02
CA ASN A 475 -57.70 13.97 0.57
C ASN A 475 -57.84 13.80 2.08
N ARG A 476 -57.40 12.65 2.58
CA ARG A 476 -57.27 12.40 4.03
C ARG A 476 -56.10 13.19 4.62
N ILE A 477 -56.12 13.38 5.93
CA ILE A 477 -55.05 14.05 6.67
C ILE A 477 -54.37 13.03 7.59
N PRO A 478 -53.04 12.81 7.49
CA PRO A 478 -52.18 13.20 6.38
C PRO A 478 -52.37 12.31 5.14
N THR A 479 -52.07 12.86 3.97
CA THR A 479 -51.82 12.11 2.72
C THR A 479 -50.39 12.40 2.28
N ILE A 480 -49.60 11.36 2.02
CA ILE A 480 -48.25 11.48 1.45
C ILE A 480 -48.41 11.83 -0.03
N ILE A 481 -47.78 12.93 -0.46
CA ILE A 481 -47.86 13.41 -1.86
C ILE A 481 -46.66 12.92 -2.67
N GLY A 482 -45.49 12.83 -2.03
CA GLY A 482 -44.25 12.40 -2.67
C GLY A 482 -43.05 12.62 -1.76
N GLN A 483 -41.85 12.35 -2.28
CA GLN A 483 -40.60 12.49 -1.56
C GLN A 483 -39.65 13.41 -2.33
N ILE A 484 -39.01 14.33 -1.61
CA ILE A 484 -37.98 15.24 -2.13
C ILE A 484 -36.61 14.70 -1.67
N HIS A 485 -35.61 14.78 -2.55
CA HIS A 485 -34.28 14.26 -2.27
C HIS A 485 -33.21 15.24 -2.77
N ALA A 486 -32.44 15.75 -1.82
CA ALA A 486 -31.12 16.29 -2.08
C ALA A 486 -30.06 15.23 -1.72
N TYR A 487 -28.88 15.37 -2.32
CA TYR A 487 -27.69 14.61 -1.97
C TYR A 487 -26.59 15.58 -1.54
N ASP A 488 -25.73 15.10 -0.65
CA ASP A 488 -24.50 15.76 -0.28
C ASP A 488 -23.42 14.66 -0.25
N ASN A 489 -22.18 15.01 -0.59
CA ASN A 489 -21.09 14.05 -0.72
C ASN A 489 -20.21 13.99 0.55
N ASP A 490 -20.28 15.01 1.40
CA ASP A 490 -19.39 15.19 2.56
C ASP A 490 -19.64 14.14 3.66
N GLN A 491 -18.76 14.04 4.66
CA GLN A 491 -18.74 12.91 5.58
C GLN A 491 -19.54 13.13 6.86
N GLY A 492 -20.32 12.10 7.23
CA GLY A 492 -20.96 12.04 8.54
C GLY A 492 -21.98 13.16 8.71
N LEU A 493 -21.71 14.12 9.60
CA LEU A 493 -22.59 15.27 9.83
C LEU A 493 -22.57 16.26 8.67
N ASN A 494 -21.45 16.37 7.95
CA ASN A 494 -21.32 17.32 6.85
C ASN A 494 -22.19 16.88 5.65
N GLY A 495 -22.20 15.59 5.31
CA GLY A 495 -23.16 15.04 4.35
C GLY A 495 -24.59 14.79 4.88
N GLN A 496 -24.89 15.05 6.16
CA GLN A 496 -26.18 14.68 6.76
C GLN A 496 -27.23 15.80 6.56
N ILE A 497 -28.02 15.65 5.51
CA ILE A 497 -29.11 16.58 5.17
C ILE A 497 -30.31 16.46 6.12
N THR A 498 -30.89 17.60 6.48
CA THR A 498 -32.28 17.75 6.94
C THR A 498 -33.09 18.69 6.05
N TYR A 499 -34.39 18.40 5.94
CA TYR A 499 -35.34 19.11 5.07
C TYR A 499 -36.31 20.00 5.86
N ALA A 500 -36.68 21.15 5.31
CA ALA A 500 -37.72 22.03 5.86
C ALA A 500 -38.50 22.77 4.74
N ILE A 501 -39.80 22.96 4.89
CA ILE A 501 -40.59 23.87 4.05
C ILE A 501 -40.40 25.30 4.58
N ILE A 502 -40.04 26.25 3.70
CA ILE A 502 -39.72 27.63 4.07
C ILE A 502 -40.54 28.62 3.20
N PRO A 503 -41.25 29.60 3.81
CA PRO A 503 -41.62 29.63 5.24
C PRO A 503 -42.49 28.43 5.62
N GLU A 504 -42.61 28.13 6.92
CA GLU A 504 -43.45 27.04 7.42
C GLU A 504 -44.89 27.15 6.88
N SER A 505 -45.44 26.02 6.41
CA SER A 505 -46.73 25.96 5.73
C SER A 505 -47.80 25.34 6.62
N SER A 506 -48.96 25.99 6.73
CA SER A 506 -50.15 25.40 7.36
C SER A 506 -50.79 24.29 6.52
N TYR A 507 -50.47 24.23 5.23
CA TYR A 507 -51.08 23.32 4.25
C TYR A 507 -50.32 21.99 4.11
N PHE A 508 -48.99 22.03 4.25
CA PHE A 508 -48.08 20.92 3.97
C PHE A 508 -46.97 20.87 5.03
N PHE A 509 -46.54 19.66 5.38
CA PHE A 509 -45.32 19.44 6.16
C PHE A 509 -44.36 18.53 5.39
N ILE A 510 -43.08 18.55 5.79
CA ILE A 510 -42.05 17.67 5.26
C ILE A 510 -41.37 16.93 6.42
N THR A 511 -41.12 15.63 6.25
CA THR A 511 -40.36 14.85 7.24
C THR A 511 -38.88 15.22 7.13
N ALA A 512 -38.31 15.77 8.21
CA ALA A 512 -36.98 16.38 8.19
C ALA A 512 -35.85 15.41 7.79
N ASN A 513 -35.99 14.10 8.05
CA ASN A 513 -34.92 13.12 7.85
C ASN A 513 -34.94 12.42 6.47
N ASP A 514 -36.08 12.44 5.76
CA ASP A 514 -36.26 11.69 4.52
C ASP A 514 -36.89 12.49 3.37
N GLY A 515 -37.34 13.72 3.62
CA GLY A 515 -37.89 14.61 2.59
C GLY A 515 -39.32 14.26 2.14
N THR A 516 -40.03 13.37 2.83
CA THR A 516 -41.43 13.02 2.51
C THR A 516 -42.36 14.21 2.74
N VAL A 517 -43.00 14.68 1.67
CA VAL A 517 -43.99 15.78 1.71
C VAL A 517 -45.38 15.20 1.94
N SER A 518 -46.10 15.74 2.93
CA SER A 518 -47.43 15.29 3.33
C SER A 518 -48.41 16.45 3.56
N THR A 519 -49.70 16.19 3.39
CA THR A 519 -50.76 17.16 3.64
C THR A 519 -51.05 17.34 5.13
N ASN A 520 -51.31 18.59 5.53
CA ASN A 520 -51.78 18.96 6.88
C ASN A 520 -53.28 19.35 6.89
N THR A 521 -53.91 19.40 5.72
CA THR A 521 -55.32 19.74 5.49
C THR A 521 -55.89 18.89 4.35
N SER A 522 -57.22 18.84 4.23
CA SER A 522 -57.87 18.52 2.95
C SER A 522 -57.73 19.71 2.01
N PHE A 523 -57.73 19.43 0.71
CA PHE A 523 -57.73 20.43 -0.37
C PHE A 523 -59.00 20.30 -1.22
N ASP A 524 -59.30 21.38 -1.93
CA ASP A 524 -60.54 21.68 -2.65
C ASP A 524 -60.11 22.44 -3.92
N TYR A 525 -60.50 21.94 -5.09
CA TYR A 525 -60.05 22.40 -6.40
C TYR A 525 -60.73 23.72 -6.79
N GLU A 526 -62.01 23.89 -6.46
CA GLU A 526 -62.82 25.09 -6.70
C GLU A 526 -62.27 26.31 -5.95
N ILE A 527 -61.81 26.11 -4.73
CA ILE A 527 -61.13 27.13 -3.93
C ILE A 527 -59.70 27.37 -4.45
N LYS A 528 -58.85 26.33 -4.60
CA LYS A 528 -57.44 26.54 -4.96
C LYS A 528 -56.71 25.34 -5.57
N ARG A 529 -56.62 25.39 -6.90
CA ARG A 529 -56.02 24.39 -7.81
C ARG A 529 -54.51 24.21 -7.72
N LYS A 530 -53.77 25.10 -7.05
CA LYS A 530 -52.30 25.14 -7.15
C LYS A 530 -51.61 25.81 -5.98
N TYR A 531 -50.55 25.18 -5.51
CA TYR A 531 -49.67 25.67 -4.45
C TYR A 531 -48.21 25.65 -4.92
N ARG A 532 -47.42 26.59 -4.39
CA ARG A 532 -45.96 26.61 -4.50
C ARG A 532 -45.37 27.00 -3.15
N PHE A 533 -44.24 26.41 -2.81
CA PHE A 533 -43.44 26.73 -1.63
C PHE A 533 -41.99 26.31 -1.89
N GLN A 534 -41.04 26.80 -1.08
CA GLN A 534 -39.66 26.34 -1.15
C GLN A 534 -39.41 25.24 -0.13
N VAL A 535 -38.61 24.25 -0.50
CA VAL A 535 -37.99 23.31 0.42
C VAL A 535 -36.51 23.60 0.49
N ARG A 536 -36.01 23.75 1.72
CA ARG A 536 -34.59 23.81 2.02
C ARG A 536 -34.07 22.41 2.30
N ALA A 537 -32.90 22.09 1.74
CA ALA A 537 -31.99 21.08 2.27
C ALA A 537 -30.85 21.79 3.00
N ARG A 538 -30.45 21.28 4.17
CA ARG A 538 -29.37 21.83 4.99
C ARG A 538 -28.62 20.71 5.68
N ASP A 539 -27.30 20.77 5.70
CA ASP A 539 -26.46 19.80 6.40
C ASP A 539 -26.47 19.95 7.94
N HIS A 540 -25.60 19.19 8.62
CA HIS A 540 -25.26 19.36 10.03
C HIS A 540 -23.79 19.79 10.27
N GLY A 541 -23.17 20.41 9.27
CA GLY A 541 -21.79 20.90 9.31
C GLY A 541 -21.57 22.15 10.15
N GLN A 542 -20.31 22.61 10.19
CA GLN A 542 -19.90 23.82 10.92
C GLN A 542 -18.83 24.62 10.15
N PRO A 543 -19.19 25.73 9.47
CA PRO A 543 -20.54 26.27 9.33
C PRO A 543 -21.44 25.36 8.47
N PRO A 544 -22.74 25.28 8.75
CA PRO A 544 -23.65 24.49 7.94
C PRO A 544 -24.07 25.22 6.68
N LEU A 545 -24.12 24.50 5.56
CA LEU A 545 -24.51 24.97 4.24
C LEU A 545 -25.95 24.56 3.91
N GLU A 546 -26.62 25.33 3.06
CA GLU A 546 -28.02 25.11 2.70
C GLU A 546 -28.36 25.54 1.27
N SER A 547 -29.28 24.79 0.65
CA SER A 547 -29.83 25.06 -0.68
C SER A 547 -31.35 24.99 -0.66
N PHE A 548 -31.98 25.53 -1.71
CA PHE A 548 -33.42 25.72 -1.80
C PHE A 548 -33.94 25.27 -3.17
N ILE A 549 -35.08 24.59 -3.19
CA ILE A 549 -35.78 24.19 -4.42
C ILE A 549 -37.25 24.62 -4.37
N ASP A 550 -37.75 25.15 -5.48
CA ASP A 550 -39.18 25.44 -5.65
C ASP A 550 -39.95 24.12 -5.85
N VAL A 551 -40.98 23.93 -5.03
CA VAL A 551 -41.88 22.77 -5.08
C VAL A 551 -43.27 23.23 -5.49
N GLN A 552 -43.89 22.48 -6.40
CA GLN A 552 -45.21 22.77 -6.93
C GLN A 552 -46.17 21.62 -6.65
N ILE A 553 -47.32 21.91 -6.05
CA ILE A 553 -48.44 20.97 -5.92
C ILE A 553 -49.58 21.45 -6.82
N ASN A 554 -50.01 20.63 -7.77
CA ASN A 554 -51.28 20.83 -8.46
C ASN A 554 -52.36 20.03 -7.72
N ILE A 555 -53.54 20.60 -7.54
CA ILE A 555 -54.71 19.83 -7.11
C ILE A 555 -55.35 19.21 -8.37
N ILE A 556 -55.87 17.99 -8.27
CA ILE A 556 -56.57 17.29 -9.35
C ILE A 556 -58.06 17.21 -9.01
N ASN A 557 -58.88 17.67 -9.95
CA ASN A 557 -60.34 17.75 -9.85
C ASN A 557 -60.97 16.35 -9.72
N ILE A 558 -61.95 16.20 -8.83
CA ILE A 558 -62.95 15.12 -8.85
C ILE A 558 -64.28 15.75 -9.29
N ASN A 559 -65.01 15.11 -10.19
CA ASN A 559 -66.42 15.46 -10.42
C ASN A 559 -67.23 14.97 -9.20
N GLU A 560 -67.69 15.90 -8.37
CA GLU A 560 -68.43 15.60 -7.13
C GLU A 560 -69.70 16.45 -6.92
N PHE A 561 -69.96 17.40 -7.81
CA PHE A 561 -71.22 18.12 -7.90
C PHE A 561 -72.15 17.45 -8.92
N SER A 562 -73.18 18.15 -9.42
CA SER A 562 -74.14 17.60 -10.39
C SER A 562 -74.90 18.71 -11.12
N PRO A 563 -75.27 18.53 -12.42
CA PRO A 563 -75.83 19.61 -13.23
C PRO A 563 -77.14 20.18 -12.68
N THR A 564 -77.07 21.38 -12.14
CA THR A 564 -78.20 22.06 -11.49
C THR A 564 -78.87 23.01 -12.48
N PHE A 565 -80.17 22.82 -12.74
CA PHE A 565 -80.94 23.67 -13.64
C PHE A 565 -81.11 25.10 -13.10
N GLU A 566 -81.17 26.08 -14.01
CA GLU A 566 -81.37 27.50 -13.68
C GLU A 566 -82.77 27.78 -13.09
N GLN A 567 -83.73 26.87 -13.29
CA GLN A 567 -85.11 26.95 -12.82
C GLN A 567 -85.59 25.55 -12.39
N ASP A 568 -86.35 25.46 -11.31
CA ASP A 568 -86.91 24.19 -10.80
C ASP A 568 -87.81 23.50 -11.85
N SER A 569 -88.55 24.30 -12.61
CA SER A 569 -89.41 23.87 -13.71
C SER A 569 -89.55 25.00 -14.74
N TYR A 570 -89.68 24.63 -16.02
CA TYR A 570 -89.90 25.57 -17.12
C TYR A 570 -91.33 25.45 -17.67
N GLU A 571 -91.90 26.54 -18.17
CA GLU A 571 -93.15 26.54 -18.93
C GLU A 571 -92.95 27.23 -20.29
N PHE A 572 -93.36 26.57 -21.36
CA PHE A 572 -93.31 27.08 -22.72
C PHE A 572 -94.65 26.90 -23.43
N PHE A 573 -94.88 27.71 -24.47
CA PHE A 573 -96.14 27.77 -25.21
C PHE A 573 -95.88 27.59 -26.70
N VAL A 574 -96.76 26.85 -27.37
CA VAL A 574 -96.55 26.46 -28.78
C VAL A 574 -97.90 26.41 -29.50
N TYR A 575 -98.04 27.14 -30.61
CA TYR A 575 -99.28 27.07 -31.40
C TYR A 575 -99.40 25.73 -32.13
N GLU A 576 -100.61 25.22 -32.19
CA GLU A 576 -100.96 24.04 -32.98
C GLU A 576 -100.94 24.29 -34.50
N ASN A 577 -101.11 23.23 -35.29
CA ASN A 577 -101.08 23.26 -36.75
C ASN A 577 -99.78 23.85 -37.36
N ARG A 578 -98.69 23.92 -36.56
CA ARG A 578 -97.36 24.36 -36.98
C ARG A 578 -96.42 23.18 -37.20
N THR A 579 -95.57 23.30 -38.22
CA THR A 579 -94.44 22.39 -38.47
C THR A 579 -93.35 22.51 -37.40
N ILE A 580 -92.32 21.65 -37.48
CA ILE A 580 -91.12 21.63 -36.62
C ILE A 580 -90.62 23.06 -36.31
N GLN A 581 -90.76 23.47 -35.05
CA GLN A 581 -90.44 24.81 -34.55
C GLN A 581 -89.71 24.75 -33.21
N PHE A 582 -88.94 25.79 -32.91
CA PHE A 582 -88.27 25.97 -31.62
C PHE A 582 -89.29 26.42 -30.56
N ILE A 583 -89.26 25.79 -29.39
CA ILE A 583 -90.24 26.01 -28.30
C ILE A 583 -89.61 26.84 -27.18
N GLY A 584 -88.38 26.49 -26.78
CA GLY A 584 -87.69 27.11 -25.65
C GLY A 584 -86.35 26.43 -25.38
N GLN A 585 -85.55 27.02 -24.49
CA GLN A 585 -84.26 26.46 -24.10
C GLN A 585 -84.19 26.34 -22.58
N VAL A 586 -83.84 25.16 -22.09
CA VAL A 586 -83.46 24.94 -20.69
C VAL A 586 -81.96 25.14 -20.51
N LYS A 587 -81.51 25.40 -19.28
CA LYS A 587 -80.09 25.55 -18.98
C LYS A 587 -79.79 25.02 -17.58
N ALA A 588 -78.65 24.35 -17.45
CA ALA A 588 -78.06 23.94 -16.20
C ALA A 588 -76.62 24.45 -16.10
N TYR A 589 -76.10 24.43 -14.88
CA TYR A 589 -74.72 24.77 -14.53
C TYR A 589 -74.17 23.69 -13.62
N ASP A 590 -72.86 23.51 -13.65
CA ASP A 590 -72.15 22.73 -12.65
C ASP A 590 -71.18 23.62 -11.87
N LEU A 591 -70.77 23.12 -10.71
CA LEU A 591 -69.73 23.72 -9.89
C LEU A 591 -68.36 23.09 -10.19
N ASP A 592 -68.34 21.83 -10.63
CA ASP A 592 -67.13 21.12 -11.09
C ASP A 592 -66.46 21.88 -12.25
N PHE A 593 -65.13 22.02 -12.21
CA PHE A 593 -64.47 22.92 -13.14
C PHE A 593 -64.42 22.43 -14.59
N ASN A 594 -65.09 23.19 -15.45
CA ASN A 594 -65.02 23.07 -16.91
C ASN A 594 -65.66 21.77 -17.45
N ASP A 595 -66.58 21.18 -16.69
CA ASP A 595 -67.37 20.03 -17.13
C ASP A 595 -68.40 20.39 -18.21
N SER A 596 -68.64 19.43 -19.11
CA SER A 596 -69.40 19.63 -20.34
C SER A 596 -70.83 19.10 -20.21
N ILE A 597 -71.76 19.96 -19.80
CA ILE A 597 -73.17 19.60 -19.64
C ILE A 597 -73.83 19.37 -21.00
N SER A 598 -74.50 18.23 -21.15
CA SER A 598 -75.39 17.88 -22.27
C SER A 598 -76.81 17.60 -21.78
N TYR A 599 -77.80 17.65 -22.67
CA TYR A 599 -79.22 17.57 -22.32
C TYR A 599 -79.95 16.48 -23.11
N VAL A 600 -80.83 15.74 -22.44
CA VAL A 600 -81.57 14.59 -23.00
C VAL A 600 -83.01 14.60 -22.49
N LEU A 601 -83.97 14.18 -23.32
CA LEU A 601 -85.36 13.96 -22.91
C LEU A 601 -85.54 12.54 -22.35
N ARG A 602 -86.33 12.39 -21.29
CA ARG A 602 -86.65 11.08 -20.68
C ARG A 602 -88.01 10.52 -21.13
N ASN A 603 -88.83 11.35 -21.77
CA ASN A 603 -90.17 11.01 -22.25
C ASN A 603 -90.59 11.95 -23.39
N TYR A 604 -91.55 11.50 -24.20
CA TYR A 604 -92.07 12.20 -25.38
C TYR A 604 -91.03 12.50 -26.48
N GLU A 605 -89.94 11.70 -26.56
CA GLU A 605 -88.89 11.79 -27.60
C GLU A 605 -89.45 11.65 -29.04
N ASP A 606 -90.54 10.90 -29.22
CA ASP A 606 -91.24 10.80 -30.50
C ASP A 606 -91.91 12.12 -30.93
N LEU A 607 -92.33 12.95 -29.97
CA LEU A 607 -93.12 14.17 -30.17
C LEU A 607 -92.28 15.46 -30.09
N PHE A 608 -91.21 15.44 -29.30
CA PHE A 608 -90.31 16.56 -29.06
C PHE A 608 -88.85 16.11 -29.12
N ARG A 609 -87.98 16.97 -29.63
CA ARG A 609 -86.52 16.75 -29.62
C ARG A 609 -85.83 17.84 -28.81
N ILE A 610 -84.72 17.49 -28.18
CA ILE A 610 -83.81 18.44 -27.52
C ILE A 610 -82.42 18.38 -28.17
N ASP A 611 -81.73 19.51 -28.30
CA ASP A 611 -80.32 19.54 -28.69
C ASP A 611 -79.37 19.46 -27.48
N SER A 612 -78.09 19.20 -27.73
CA SER A 612 -77.06 19.11 -26.68
C SER A 612 -76.81 20.44 -25.93
N ASN A 613 -77.47 21.53 -26.31
CA ASN A 613 -77.41 22.84 -25.64
C ASN A 613 -78.70 23.15 -24.85
N GLY A 614 -79.64 22.20 -24.76
CA GLY A 614 -80.89 22.35 -24.04
C GLY A 614 -82.05 22.95 -24.84
N LYS A 615 -81.91 23.13 -26.16
CA LYS A 615 -82.97 23.72 -27.02
C LYS A 615 -84.00 22.67 -27.41
N ILE A 616 -85.26 22.90 -27.04
CA ILE A 616 -86.39 22.02 -27.30
C ILE A 616 -87.13 22.48 -28.56
N PHE A 617 -87.50 21.53 -29.41
CA PHE A 617 -88.27 21.74 -30.64
C PHE A 617 -89.43 20.74 -30.71
N THR A 618 -90.51 21.12 -31.41
CA THR A 618 -91.50 20.14 -31.86
C THR A 618 -90.86 19.16 -32.85
N HIS A 619 -91.21 17.88 -32.77
CA HIS A 619 -90.82 16.86 -33.75
C HIS A 619 -91.98 16.54 -34.71
N VAL A 620 -93.22 16.60 -34.19
CA VAL A 620 -94.48 16.47 -34.93
C VAL A 620 -95.22 17.81 -35.05
N VAL A 621 -96.30 17.82 -35.84
CA VAL A 621 -97.36 18.85 -35.74
C VAL A 621 -98.26 18.47 -34.56
N PHE A 622 -98.71 19.46 -33.79
CA PHE A 622 -99.63 19.28 -32.67
C PHE A 622 -101.03 19.79 -33.01
N ASP A 623 -101.99 19.26 -32.25
CA ASP A 623 -103.45 19.36 -32.30
C ASP A 623 -103.87 19.42 -30.82
N ARG A 624 -104.60 20.47 -30.43
CA ARG A 624 -104.90 20.82 -29.03
C ARG A 624 -106.18 20.15 -28.54
N GLU A 625 -107.16 20.01 -29.41
CA GLU A 625 -108.39 19.21 -29.25
C GLU A 625 -108.06 17.78 -28.80
N LEU A 626 -106.96 17.21 -29.32
CA LEU A 626 -106.41 15.94 -28.89
C LEU A 626 -105.68 16.01 -27.54
N GLN A 627 -104.82 17.01 -27.31
CA GLN A 627 -104.12 17.19 -26.03
C GLN A 627 -103.56 18.62 -25.80
N GLU A 628 -104.03 19.30 -24.75
CA GLU A 628 -103.65 20.68 -24.42
C GLU A 628 -102.25 20.87 -23.78
N ASP A 629 -101.70 19.87 -23.07
CA ASP A 629 -100.48 20.03 -22.29
C ASP A 629 -99.57 18.77 -22.26
N TYR A 630 -98.25 18.98 -22.31
CA TYR A 630 -97.23 17.94 -22.27
C TYR A 630 -96.18 18.24 -21.21
N LYS A 631 -95.86 17.25 -20.35
CA LYS A 631 -94.91 17.39 -19.24
C LYS A 631 -93.64 16.57 -19.48
N LEU A 632 -92.65 17.22 -20.11
CA LEU A 632 -91.37 16.64 -20.47
C LEU A 632 -90.46 16.64 -19.24
N THR A 633 -89.75 15.53 -19.02
CA THR A 633 -88.68 15.43 -18.03
C THR A 633 -87.36 15.56 -18.77
N VAL A 634 -86.67 16.68 -18.57
CA VAL A 634 -85.36 16.92 -19.18
C VAL A 634 -84.27 16.56 -18.18
N ILE A 635 -83.29 15.80 -18.63
CA ILE A 635 -82.08 15.44 -17.89
C ILE A 635 -80.93 16.32 -18.40
N ALA A 636 -80.11 16.83 -17.48
CA ALA A 636 -78.80 17.40 -17.77
C ALA A 636 -77.71 16.45 -17.22
N THR A 637 -76.63 16.24 -17.96
CA THR A 637 -75.53 15.35 -17.56
C THR A 637 -74.16 15.87 -18.01
N ASP A 638 -73.20 15.75 -17.11
CA ASP A 638 -71.76 16.02 -17.23
C ASP A 638 -70.96 14.80 -17.75
N ASN A 639 -71.65 13.70 -18.10
CA ASN A 639 -71.16 12.34 -18.41
C ASN A 639 -70.94 11.38 -17.21
N SER A 640 -71.08 11.84 -15.97
CA SER A 640 -70.87 11.09 -14.72
C SER A 640 -72.13 11.04 -13.84
N THR A 641 -72.75 12.21 -13.62
CA THR A 641 -73.93 12.45 -12.78
C THR A 641 -75.11 12.95 -13.63
N ILE A 642 -76.28 13.15 -12.99
CA ILE A 642 -77.48 13.69 -13.63
C ILE A 642 -78.25 14.67 -12.74
N GLY A 643 -78.67 15.78 -13.33
CA GLY A 643 -79.77 16.61 -12.83
C GLY A 643 -81.03 16.40 -13.66
N SER A 644 -82.20 16.76 -13.13
CA SER A 644 -83.46 16.68 -13.88
C SER A 644 -84.46 17.78 -13.51
N THR A 645 -85.13 18.35 -14.52
CA THR A 645 -86.21 19.34 -14.37
C THR A 645 -87.46 18.89 -15.15
N ILE A 646 -88.61 19.53 -14.85
CA ILE A 646 -89.86 19.35 -15.59
C ILE A 646 -90.09 20.57 -16.49
N VAL A 647 -90.33 20.33 -17.77
CA VAL A 647 -90.73 21.33 -18.75
C VAL A 647 -92.18 21.07 -19.15
N THR A 648 -93.06 22.01 -18.83
CA THR A 648 -94.47 21.97 -19.28
C THR A 648 -94.58 22.72 -20.60
N ILE A 649 -95.11 22.06 -21.64
CA ILE A 649 -95.38 22.64 -22.95
C ILE A 649 -96.89 22.68 -23.13
N LYS A 650 -97.45 23.88 -23.28
CA LYS A 650 -98.88 24.11 -23.53
C LYS A 650 -99.13 24.39 -25.00
N ILE A 651 -100.07 23.65 -25.58
CA ILE A 651 -100.53 23.85 -26.95
C ILE A 651 -101.52 25.03 -26.96
N LEU A 652 -101.34 25.96 -27.88
CA LEU A 652 -102.18 27.15 -28.04
C LEU A 652 -103.11 27.04 -29.26
N ASP A 653 -104.37 27.39 -29.00
CA ASP A 653 -105.52 27.45 -29.90
C ASP A 653 -105.24 28.15 -31.25
N VAL A 654 -105.65 27.51 -32.34
CA VAL A 654 -105.77 28.07 -33.69
C VAL A 654 -107.08 27.61 -34.33
N ASN A 655 -108.01 28.57 -34.53
CA ASN A 655 -109.30 28.41 -35.23
C ASN A 655 -109.20 27.58 -36.54
N ASP A 656 -109.46 26.28 -36.48
CA ASP A 656 -109.48 25.38 -37.65
C ASP A 656 -110.73 24.48 -37.74
N ASN A 657 -111.48 24.35 -36.63
CA ASN A 657 -112.81 23.76 -36.61
C ASN A 657 -113.88 24.76 -37.11
N ARG A 658 -115.14 24.34 -37.15
CA ARG A 658 -116.24 25.17 -37.66
C ARG A 658 -117.54 24.88 -36.93
N PRO A 659 -118.48 25.84 -36.86
CA PRO A 659 -119.78 25.60 -36.25
C PRO A 659 -120.54 24.47 -36.93
N VAL A 660 -121.01 23.49 -36.17
CA VAL A 660 -121.85 22.38 -36.63
C VAL A 660 -123.24 22.49 -36.00
N PHE A 661 -124.29 22.44 -36.81
CA PHE A 661 -125.67 22.31 -36.31
C PHE A 661 -125.91 20.88 -35.80
N ILE A 662 -126.27 20.75 -34.53
CA ILE A 662 -126.65 19.48 -33.88
C ILE A 662 -128.16 19.26 -33.95
N TRP A 663 -128.95 20.30 -33.73
CA TRP A 663 -130.42 20.22 -33.69
C TRP A 663 -131.04 21.45 -34.36
N PRO A 664 -132.17 21.33 -35.10
CA PRO A 664 -132.89 20.09 -35.43
C PRO A 664 -132.08 19.17 -36.37
N GLU A 665 -132.14 17.86 -36.11
CA GLU A 665 -131.50 16.84 -36.98
C GLU A 665 -132.15 16.85 -38.38
N SER A 666 -133.48 16.74 -38.41
CA SER A 666 -134.28 16.80 -39.64
C SER A 666 -134.31 18.19 -40.25
N ASP A 667 -134.27 18.25 -41.59
CA ASP A 667 -134.52 19.48 -42.34
C ASP A 667 -136.03 19.77 -42.48
N GLU A 668 -136.90 18.76 -42.38
CA GLU A 668 -138.37 18.96 -42.33
C GLU A 668 -138.84 19.12 -40.87
N ILE A 669 -139.68 20.13 -40.61
CA ILE A 669 -140.34 20.41 -39.33
C ILE A 669 -141.84 20.60 -39.55
N GLN A 670 -142.67 19.85 -38.83
CA GLN A 670 -144.13 19.99 -38.90
C GLN A 670 -144.65 20.77 -37.69
N HIS A 671 -145.39 21.86 -37.96
CA HIS A 671 -145.95 22.79 -36.98
C HIS A 671 -147.47 22.90 -37.14
N VAL A 672 -148.18 23.22 -36.05
CA VAL A 672 -149.65 23.30 -36.01
C VAL A 672 -150.08 24.66 -35.46
N LEU A 673 -150.99 25.34 -36.17
CA LEU A 673 -151.55 26.61 -35.73
C LEU A 673 -152.61 26.39 -34.64
N SER A 674 -152.22 26.60 -33.38
CA SER A 674 -153.14 26.64 -32.24
C SER A 674 -153.62 28.07 -31.96
N HIS A 675 -154.90 28.21 -31.57
CA HIS A 675 -155.42 29.47 -31.02
C HIS A 675 -155.18 29.58 -29.50
N ASP A 676 -155.04 28.45 -28.82
CA ASP A 676 -154.38 28.39 -27.51
C ASP A 676 -152.87 28.66 -27.71
N HIS A 677 -152.30 29.58 -26.91
CA HIS A 677 -150.91 30.01 -27.07
C HIS A 677 -149.90 28.85 -26.89
N SER A 678 -148.76 28.91 -27.60
CA SER A 678 -147.68 27.94 -27.41
C SER A 678 -147.12 27.98 -25.99
N GLU A 679 -146.72 26.82 -25.44
CA GLU A 679 -146.22 26.71 -24.05
C GLU A 679 -144.98 27.57 -23.77
N ARG A 680 -144.23 27.96 -24.81
CA ARG A 680 -143.21 29.01 -24.76
C ARG A 680 -143.73 30.30 -25.40
N ILE A 681 -143.40 31.43 -24.76
CA ILE A 681 -143.77 32.79 -25.18
C ILE A 681 -142.48 33.61 -25.31
N ASP A 682 -142.26 34.28 -26.43
CA ASP A 682 -141.22 35.31 -26.54
C ASP A 682 -141.76 36.62 -25.93
N VAL A 683 -141.08 37.12 -24.91
CA VAL A 683 -141.44 38.36 -24.20
C VAL A 683 -141.44 39.57 -25.15
N ASN A 684 -140.62 39.53 -26.21
CA ASN A 684 -140.55 40.62 -27.21
C ASN A 684 -141.64 40.52 -28.29
N ASN A 685 -142.21 39.33 -28.50
CA ASN A 685 -143.24 39.06 -29.51
C ASN A 685 -144.31 38.10 -28.93
N PRO A 686 -145.18 38.54 -27.99
CA PRO A 686 -146.08 37.64 -27.26
C PRO A 686 -147.18 36.96 -28.11
N ASN A 687 -147.33 37.36 -29.37
CA ASN A 687 -148.21 36.74 -30.35
C ASN A 687 -147.49 35.73 -31.28
N ALA A 688 -146.18 35.56 -31.12
CA ALA A 688 -145.39 34.59 -31.88
C ALA A 688 -145.54 33.17 -31.32
N GLN A 689 -145.43 32.17 -32.18
CA GLN A 689 -145.42 30.75 -31.79
C GLN A 689 -144.00 30.19 -31.87
N PHE A 690 -143.60 29.46 -30.82
CA PHE A 690 -142.36 28.69 -30.81
C PHE A 690 -142.45 27.49 -31.77
N ILE A 691 -141.39 27.24 -32.53
CA ILE A 691 -141.29 26.10 -33.47
C ILE A 691 -140.32 25.04 -32.92
N THR A 692 -139.05 25.41 -32.68
CA THR A 692 -138.02 24.49 -32.16
C THR A 692 -136.82 25.25 -31.61
N ASP A 693 -135.93 24.58 -30.87
CA ASP A 693 -134.61 25.11 -30.51
C ASP A 693 -133.59 24.81 -31.62
N ILE A 694 -132.51 25.60 -31.70
CA ILE A 694 -131.40 25.39 -32.64
C ILE A 694 -130.12 25.23 -31.82
N ILE A 695 -129.52 24.04 -31.88
CA ILE A 695 -128.30 23.71 -31.11
C ILE A 695 -127.13 23.62 -32.08
N MET A 696 -126.03 24.27 -31.74
CA MET A 696 -124.79 24.28 -32.50
C MET A 696 -123.60 24.10 -31.55
N TYR A 697 -122.46 23.66 -32.09
CA TYR A 697 -121.23 23.41 -31.34
C TYR A 697 -120.01 23.61 -32.25
N ASP A 698 -118.86 23.88 -31.66
CA ASP A 698 -117.56 24.09 -32.31
C ASP A 698 -116.48 23.61 -31.31
N ASP A 699 -115.40 22.99 -31.80
CA ASP A 699 -114.40 22.29 -30.95
C ASP A 699 -113.25 23.20 -30.46
N ASP A 700 -113.04 24.35 -31.12
CA ASP A 700 -112.05 25.36 -30.72
C ASP A 700 -112.37 25.99 -29.34
N ILE A 701 -111.58 26.94 -28.83
CA ILE A 701 -111.86 27.61 -27.53
C ILE A 701 -111.92 29.15 -27.59
N GLY A 702 -112.33 29.77 -26.47
CA GLY A 702 -112.30 31.22 -26.28
C GLY A 702 -113.21 31.99 -27.24
N ASN A 703 -112.60 32.70 -28.19
CA ASN A 703 -113.31 33.46 -29.22
C ASN A 703 -113.59 32.62 -30.48
N ASN A 704 -112.88 31.51 -30.67
CA ASN A 704 -112.92 30.71 -31.89
C ASN A 704 -114.20 29.86 -31.91
N SER A 705 -114.59 29.24 -30.78
CA SER A 705 -115.87 28.53 -30.64
C SER A 705 -117.08 29.41 -30.30
N LEU A 706 -117.01 30.73 -30.46
CA LEU A 706 -118.15 31.62 -30.23
C LEU A 706 -119.03 31.73 -31.49
N ILE A 707 -120.17 31.03 -31.48
CA ILE A 707 -121.08 30.93 -32.63
C ILE A 707 -122.19 32.01 -32.56
N ASP A 708 -122.25 32.86 -33.58
CA ASP A 708 -123.40 33.73 -33.89
C ASP A 708 -124.39 33.01 -34.84
N LEU A 709 -125.68 33.27 -34.70
CA LEU A 709 -126.76 32.60 -35.44
C LEU A 709 -127.72 33.60 -36.06
N THR A 710 -127.77 33.57 -37.39
CA THR A 710 -128.58 34.48 -38.21
C THR A 710 -129.53 33.71 -39.14
N MET A 711 -130.46 34.44 -39.75
CA MET A 711 -131.42 33.93 -40.73
C MET A 711 -131.42 34.86 -41.95
N SER A 712 -131.57 34.30 -43.15
CA SER A 712 -131.55 35.04 -44.42
C SER A 712 -132.61 36.16 -44.52
N ASP A 713 -132.29 37.22 -45.28
CA ASP A 713 -133.03 38.49 -45.37
C ASP A 713 -134.57 38.40 -45.39
N ASN A 714 -135.19 39.18 -44.51
CA ASN A 714 -136.62 39.58 -44.53
C ASN A 714 -137.64 38.45 -44.69
N ASN A 715 -137.45 37.36 -43.97
CA ASN A 715 -138.56 36.47 -43.65
C ASN A 715 -139.54 37.19 -42.69
N GLU A 716 -140.56 37.87 -43.22
CA GLU A 716 -141.61 38.56 -42.42
C GLU A 716 -142.40 37.61 -41.50
N LEU A 717 -142.23 36.29 -41.68
CA LEU A 717 -142.95 35.24 -40.99
C LEU A 717 -142.13 34.57 -39.88
N PHE A 718 -140.81 34.46 -40.02
CA PHE A 718 -139.95 33.67 -39.12
C PHE A 718 -138.83 34.52 -38.51
N TYR A 719 -138.28 34.07 -37.39
CA TYR A 719 -137.08 34.66 -36.78
C TYR A 719 -136.36 33.72 -35.82
N VAL A 720 -135.08 34.02 -35.58
CA VAL A 720 -134.33 33.49 -34.43
C VAL A 720 -134.65 34.36 -33.22
N GLY A 721 -135.24 33.75 -32.20
CA GLY A 721 -135.54 34.34 -30.89
C GLY A 721 -134.48 33.97 -29.83
N PRO A 722 -134.73 34.31 -28.56
CA PRO A 722 -133.75 34.11 -27.48
C PRO A 722 -133.34 32.64 -27.32
N ASN A 723 -132.11 32.41 -26.85
CA ASN A 723 -131.51 31.08 -26.70
C ASN A 723 -131.45 30.27 -28.01
N ASN A 724 -131.16 30.93 -29.14
CA ASN A 724 -131.03 30.30 -30.46
C ASN A 724 -132.26 29.45 -30.82
N SER A 725 -133.46 30.01 -30.68
CA SER A 725 -134.71 29.28 -30.94
C SER A 725 -135.46 29.84 -32.14
N LEU A 726 -136.24 29.01 -32.84
CA LEU A 726 -136.97 29.35 -34.06
C LEU A 726 -138.45 29.65 -33.75
N TRP A 727 -138.95 30.76 -34.29
CA TRP A 727 -140.31 31.27 -34.01
C TRP A 727 -141.05 31.75 -35.27
N LEU A 728 -142.38 31.65 -35.24
CA LEU A 728 -143.34 32.19 -36.21
C LEU A 728 -143.95 33.49 -35.66
N ARG A 729 -143.81 34.63 -36.35
CA ARG A 729 -144.15 35.98 -35.84
C ARG A 729 -145.66 36.25 -35.65
N ASN A 730 -146.54 35.55 -36.37
CA ASN A 730 -147.98 35.82 -36.37
C ASN A 730 -148.79 34.54 -36.65
N SER A 731 -149.74 34.22 -35.78
CA SER A 731 -150.65 33.06 -35.92
C SER A 731 -151.71 33.21 -37.02
N SER A 732 -151.89 34.40 -37.59
CA SER A 732 -152.90 34.71 -38.62
C SER A 732 -152.58 34.17 -40.03
N ILE A 733 -151.65 33.23 -40.15
CA ILE A 733 -151.13 32.72 -41.43
C ILE A 733 -152.01 31.59 -41.99
N GLN A 734 -152.09 31.48 -43.32
CA GLN A 734 -152.70 30.31 -43.98
C GLN A 734 -151.77 29.08 -43.85
N PRO A 735 -152.31 27.86 -43.66
CA PRO A 735 -151.55 26.62 -43.76
C PRO A 735 -150.75 26.50 -45.08
N GLY A 736 -149.52 25.98 -45.01
CA GLY A 736 -148.62 25.95 -46.16
C GLY A 736 -147.23 25.39 -45.87
N ASN A 737 -146.42 25.32 -46.94
CA ASN A 737 -145.00 24.94 -46.89
C ASN A 737 -144.12 26.19 -46.97
N PHE A 738 -143.15 26.29 -46.06
CA PHE A 738 -142.20 27.39 -45.99
C PHE A 738 -140.78 26.85 -45.98
N TYR A 739 -139.83 27.62 -46.54
CA TYR A 739 -138.42 27.28 -46.53
C TYR A 739 -137.64 28.45 -45.93
N ILE A 740 -136.73 28.14 -45.00
CA ILE A 740 -135.87 29.14 -44.35
C ILE A 740 -134.41 28.69 -44.41
N GLU A 741 -133.49 29.65 -44.37
CA GLU A 741 -132.05 29.41 -44.27
C GLU A 741 -131.52 30.00 -42.96
N LEU A 742 -130.88 29.15 -42.16
CA LEU A 742 -130.14 29.49 -40.96
C LEU A 742 -128.64 29.50 -41.25
N GLN A 743 -127.93 30.45 -40.66
CA GLN A 743 -126.50 30.67 -40.89
C GLN A 743 -125.79 30.81 -39.53
N ALA A 744 -125.04 29.77 -39.17
CA ALA A 744 -124.20 29.69 -37.99
C ALA A 744 -122.78 30.13 -38.35
N LYS A 745 -122.17 31.00 -37.56
CA LYS A 745 -120.89 31.61 -37.90
C LYS A 745 -120.02 31.83 -36.67
N ASN A 746 -118.76 31.40 -36.74
CA ASN A 746 -117.73 31.79 -35.77
C ASN A 746 -116.93 32.99 -36.28
N PHE A 747 -115.77 33.28 -35.70
CA PHE A 747 -114.94 34.42 -36.09
C PHE A 747 -114.55 34.42 -37.59
N GLU A 748 -114.38 33.25 -38.21
CA GLU A 748 -113.87 33.10 -39.57
C GLU A 748 -114.71 32.17 -40.46
N PHE A 749 -115.25 31.08 -39.89
CA PHE A 749 -116.01 30.05 -40.61
C PHE A 749 -117.53 30.21 -40.49
N GLU A 750 -118.23 29.69 -41.49
CA GLU A 750 -119.67 29.78 -41.65
C GLU A 750 -120.25 28.45 -42.13
N THR A 751 -121.36 28.05 -41.52
CA THR A 751 -122.13 26.84 -41.85
C THR A 751 -123.60 27.23 -42.02
N LYS A 752 -124.26 26.66 -43.04
CA LYS A 752 -125.66 26.95 -43.38
C LYS A 752 -126.53 25.70 -43.22
N LYS A 753 -127.75 25.87 -42.71
CA LYS A 753 -128.79 24.82 -42.66
C LYS A 753 -130.11 25.35 -43.23
N PHE A 754 -130.70 24.56 -44.11
CA PHE A 754 -132.01 24.84 -44.72
C PHE A 754 -133.09 24.06 -43.98
N LEU A 755 -134.21 24.69 -43.65
CA LEU A 755 -135.34 24.04 -42.99
C LEU A 755 -136.63 24.23 -43.80
N HIS A 756 -137.33 23.13 -44.04
CA HIS A 756 -138.68 23.07 -44.63
C HIS A 756 -139.71 22.96 -43.50
N ILE A 757 -140.45 24.03 -43.27
CA ILE A 757 -141.47 24.12 -42.22
C ILE A 757 -142.85 23.91 -42.85
N ILE A 758 -143.58 22.90 -42.38
CA ILE A 758 -144.95 22.58 -42.81
C ILE A 758 -145.92 23.06 -41.74
N ILE A 759 -146.77 24.04 -42.07
CA ILE A 759 -147.74 24.64 -41.13
C ILE A 759 -149.15 24.15 -41.46
N SER A 760 -149.86 23.65 -40.44
CA SER A 760 -151.16 22.97 -40.60
C SER A 760 -152.26 23.44 -39.64
N GLU A 761 -153.53 23.26 -40.05
CA GLU A 761 -154.72 23.68 -39.31
C GLU A 761 -155.29 22.56 -38.42
N GLU A 762 -155.74 22.93 -37.22
CA GLU A 762 -156.00 22.03 -36.09
C GLU A 762 -156.99 20.87 -36.37
N ASN A 763 -158.02 21.11 -37.20
CA ASN A 763 -159.04 20.11 -37.52
C ASN A 763 -158.58 19.03 -38.50
N SER A 764 -157.43 19.20 -39.18
CA SER A 764 -156.89 18.20 -40.11
C SER A 764 -156.25 16.99 -39.42
N LEU A 765 -155.78 17.17 -38.18
CA LEU A 765 -154.95 16.19 -37.45
C LEU A 765 -155.69 15.43 -36.33
N LYS A 766 -156.77 16.01 -35.77
CA LYS A 766 -157.52 15.39 -34.64
C LYS A 766 -158.12 14.02 -34.94
N LEU A 767 -158.33 13.64 -36.20
CA LEU A 767 -158.80 12.29 -36.58
C LEU A 767 -157.69 11.23 -36.64
N ASN A 768 -156.41 11.63 -36.73
CA ASN A 768 -155.27 10.70 -36.80
C ASN A 768 -154.49 10.57 -35.48
N LEU A 769 -154.44 11.60 -34.63
CA LEU A 769 -153.70 11.52 -33.35
C LEU A 769 -154.20 10.39 -32.44
N PHE A 770 -155.52 10.23 -32.30
CA PHE A 770 -156.11 9.28 -31.34
C PHE A 770 -155.79 7.80 -31.64
N ASN A 771 -155.56 7.43 -32.91
CA ASN A 771 -155.19 6.06 -33.30
C ASN A 771 -153.68 5.79 -33.19
N ASN A 772 -152.82 6.81 -33.19
CA ASN A 772 -151.37 6.66 -33.11
C ASN A 772 -150.82 6.76 -31.68
N MET A 773 -151.41 7.63 -30.84
CA MET A 773 -150.97 7.84 -29.45
C MET A 773 -150.99 6.53 -28.62
N ASN A 774 -151.97 5.66 -28.85
CA ASN A 774 -152.14 4.42 -28.10
C ASN A 774 -151.13 3.30 -28.47
N LYS A 775 -150.23 3.54 -29.44
CA LYS A 775 -149.26 2.54 -29.94
C LYS A 775 -147.83 2.72 -29.40
N ASN A 776 -147.48 3.92 -28.94
CA ASN A 776 -146.10 4.23 -28.52
C ASN A 776 -145.86 4.12 -27.01
N PHE A 777 -146.90 4.15 -26.17
CA PHE A 777 -146.75 4.15 -24.71
C PHE A 777 -146.02 2.89 -24.17
N HIS A 778 -146.19 1.74 -24.83
CA HIS A 778 -145.49 0.50 -24.46
C HIS A 778 -143.98 0.50 -24.78
N ARG A 779 -143.47 1.37 -25.66
CA ARG A 779 -142.03 1.43 -25.98
C ARG A 779 -141.22 2.16 -24.92
N PHE A 780 -141.70 3.31 -24.44
CA PHE A 780 -140.99 4.09 -23.42
C PHE A 780 -140.87 3.37 -22.07
N SER A 781 -141.89 2.62 -21.67
CA SER A 781 -141.85 1.78 -20.45
C SER A 781 -140.67 0.79 -20.46
N MET A 782 -140.45 0.09 -21.58
CA MET A 782 -139.38 -0.90 -21.70
C MET A 782 -137.98 -0.25 -21.71
N ILE A 783 -137.83 0.93 -22.32
CA ILE A 783 -136.54 1.66 -22.37
C ILE A 783 -136.09 2.06 -20.97
N ILE A 784 -136.99 2.63 -20.16
CA ILE A 784 -136.69 3.02 -18.77
C ILE A 784 -136.31 1.79 -17.94
N ILE A 785 -137.01 0.67 -18.10
CA ILE A 785 -136.69 -0.59 -17.42
C ILE A 785 -135.31 -1.12 -17.86
N THR A 786 -134.93 -1.04 -19.14
CA THR A 786 -133.59 -1.44 -19.60
C THR A 786 -132.48 -0.53 -19.08
N ILE A 787 -132.66 0.79 -19.03
CA ILE A 787 -131.65 1.71 -18.50
C ILE A 787 -131.42 1.51 -17.00
N VAL A 788 -132.51 1.30 -16.23
CA VAL A 788 -132.44 1.00 -14.79
C VAL A 788 -131.78 -0.36 -14.54
N THR A 789 -132.16 -1.39 -15.30
CA THR A 789 -131.54 -2.73 -15.14
C THR A 789 -130.09 -2.77 -15.60
N PHE A 790 -129.69 -2.05 -16.65
CA PHE A 790 -128.28 -1.95 -17.07
C PHE A 790 -127.44 -1.16 -16.05
N SER A 791 -128.00 -0.11 -15.44
CA SER A 791 -127.36 0.62 -14.34
C SER A 791 -127.15 -0.27 -13.11
N ILE A 792 -128.16 -1.06 -12.73
CA ILE A 792 -128.05 -2.02 -11.62
C ILE A 792 -127.07 -3.15 -11.96
N MET A 793 -127.03 -3.62 -13.21
CA MET A 793 -126.05 -4.62 -13.65
C MET A 793 -124.63 -4.06 -13.65
N SER A 794 -124.42 -2.83 -14.10
CA SER A 794 -123.14 -2.14 -14.01
C SER A 794 -122.68 -1.96 -12.55
N PHE A 795 -123.57 -1.50 -11.66
CA PHE A 795 -123.26 -1.32 -10.25
C PHE A 795 -123.01 -2.65 -9.51
N THR A 796 -123.70 -3.74 -9.89
CA THR A 796 -123.43 -5.07 -9.33
C THR A 796 -122.17 -5.72 -9.92
N ILE A 797 -121.83 -5.49 -11.19
CA ILE A 797 -120.54 -5.87 -11.76
C ILE A 797 -119.41 -5.08 -11.08
N PHE A 798 -119.58 -3.77 -10.85
CA PHE A 798 -118.62 -2.96 -10.11
C PHE A 798 -118.47 -3.44 -8.67
N LEU A 799 -119.56 -3.80 -7.97
CA LEU A 799 -119.51 -4.45 -6.66
C LEU A 799 -118.85 -5.82 -6.68
N ILE A 800 -119.02 -6.63 -7.74
CA ILE A 800 -118.35 -7.93 -7.88
C ILE A 800 -116.84 -7.74 -8.14
N ILE A 801 -116.45 -6.79 -8.98
CA ILE A 801 -115.04 -6.43 -9.22
C ILE A 801 -114.43 -5.87 -7.94
N TYR A 802 -115.10 -4.94 -7.25
CA TYR A 802 -114.70 -4.41 -5.94
C TYR A 802 -114.58 -5.50 -4.88
N TYR A 803 -115.53 -6.45 -4.84
CA TYR A 803 -115.48 -7.62 -3.95
C TYR A 803 -114.33 -8.58 -4.31
N PHE A 804 -114.00 -8.77 -5.58
CA PHE A 804 -112.81 -9.54 -5.99
C PHE A 804 -111.51 -8.80 -5.68
N CYS A 805 -111.44 -7.49 -5.88
CA CYS A 805 -110.30 -6.65 -5.50
C CYS A 805 -110.09 -6.61 -3.98
N ILE A 806 -111.17 -6.60 -3.18
CA ILE A 806 -111.11 -6.77 -1.73
C ILE A 806 -110.69 -8.20 -1.37
N ARG A 807 -111.34 -9.23 -1.91
CA ARG A 807 -111.05 -10.63 -1.57
C ARG A 807 -109.62 -11.06 -1.95
N LYS A 808 -109.06 -10.50 -3.03
CA LYS A 808 -107.64 -10.67 -3.42
C LYS A 808 -106.66 -9.83 -2.59
N ASN A 809 -107.13 -8.84 -1.84
CA ASN A 809 -106.35 -8.09 -0.83
C ASN A 809 -106.55 -8.61 0.62
N VAL A 810 -107.61 -9.37 0.91
CA VAL A 810 -107.90 -9.89 2.27
C VAL A 810 -106.97 -11.05 2.67
N GLU A 811 -106.28 -11.69 1.73
CA GLU A 811 -105.09 -12.53 2.04
C GLU A 811 -103.78 -11.73 2.16
N LYS A 812 -103.79 -10.40 1.95
CA LYS A 812 -102.60 -9.52 2.07
C LYS A 812 -102.92 -8.13 2.64
N LYS A 813 -103.26 -8.07 3.94
CA LYS A 813 -102.75 -7.02 4.88
C LYS A 813 -103.16 -7.25 6.34
N LEU A 814 -102.18 -7.65 7.16
CA LEU A 814 -101.98 -7.05 8.48
C LEU A 814 -100.88 -5.98 8.34
N TYR A 815 -100.91 -4.83 9.03
CA TYR A 815 -102.03 -4.07 9.63
C TYR A 815 -101.51 -2.63 9.85
N GLY A 816 -102.39 -1.65 10.09
CA GLY A 816 -102.00 -0.31 10.53
C GLY A 816 -102.02 0.77 9.44
N SER A 817 -102.65 1.90 9.76
CA SER A 817 -102.92 3.03 8.86
C SER A 817 -103.17 4.30 9.69
N ARG A 818 -103.17 5.48 9.05
CA ARG A 818 -103.74 6.76 9.54
C ARG A 818 -102.96 7.44 10.69
N LEU A 819 -103.07 8.76 10.93
CA LEU A 819 -103.83 9.84 10.24
C LEU A 819 -103.06 11.19 10.32
N ILE A 820 -103.65 12.25 9.78
CA ILE A 820 -103.15 13.64 9.72
C ILE A 820 -103.98 14.49 10.71
N VAL A 821 -103.49 15.70 11.06
CA VAL A 821 -104.20 16.96 11.38
C VAL A 821 -103.85 17.61 12.75
N ASN A 822 -103.05 18.68 12.63
CA ASN A 822 -103.12 19.98 13.34
C ASN A 822 -102.46 20.31 14.70
N ASP A 823 -102.19 21.63 14.75
CA ASP A 823 -102.10 22.63 15.83
C ASP A 823 -100.85 22.77 16.72
N GLU A 824 -100.08 23.78 16.30
CA GLU A 824 -99.61 24.95 17.06
C GLU A 824 -98.48 24.86 18.11
N ASP A 825 -97.69 25.94 18.04
CA ASP A 825 -97.10 26.70 19.14
C ASP A 825 -95.80 26.28 19.85
N LYS A 826 -94.87 27.25 19.82
CA LYS A 826 -94.05 27.80 20.92
C LYS A 826 -93.35 26.83 21.91
N SER A 827 -92.11 27.08 22.36
CA SER A 827 -91.04 28.06 22.04
C SER A 827 -89.88 27.80 23.02
N LYS A 828 -88.75 28.51 22.87
CA LYS A 828 -87.74 28.77 23.94
C LYS A 828 -86.89 27.56 24.39
N GLN A 829 -85.56 27.65 24.32
CA GLN A 829 -84.68 28.15 25.40
C GLN A 829 -84.94 27.45 26.74
N ASN A 830 -84.03 26.63 27.29
CA ASN A 830 -82.71 27.07 27.75
C ASN A 830 -81.74 25.91 28.05
N SER A 831 -80.45 26.26 28.22
CA SER A 831 -79.46 25.45 28.94
C SER A 831 -79.78 25.37 30.45
N PRO A 832 -79.15 24.44 31.19
CA PRO A 832 -78.05 24.92 32.03
C PRO A 832 -76.85 23.96 32.17
N GLN A 833 -75.83 24.47 32.85
CA GLN A 833 -74.70 23.73 33.46
C GLN A 833 -75.24 22.81 34.60
N THR A 834 -74.53 21.87 35.25
CA THR A 834 -73.08 21.79 35.57
C THR A 834 -72.68 20.35 36.01
N LYS A 835 -71.37 20.05 35.96
CA LYS A 835 -70.59 19.00 36.66
C LYS A 835 -71.26 18.17 37.79
N SER A 836 -71.02 16.85 37.79
CA SER A 836 -70.47 16.10 38.96
C SER A 836 -69.82 14.77 38.51
N THR A 837 -69.21 14.01 39.43
CA THR A 837 -68.25 12.92 39.10
C THR A 837 -68.39 11.70 40.01
N THR A 838 -68.11 10.49 39.46
CA THR A 838 -67.79 9.21 40.15
C THR A 838 -68.91 8.49 40.94
N VAL A 839 -68.89 7.15 40.85
CA VAL A 839 -69.64 6.18 41.68
C VAL A 839 -68.69 5.02 42.03
N ILE A 840 -68.72 4.52 43.29
CA ILE A 840 -67.74 3.55 43.83
C ILE A 840 -68.39 2.60 44.86
N LEU A 841 -68.09 1.29 44.78
CA LEU A 841 -68.31 0.20 45.81
C LEU A 841 -69.78 -0.14 46.20
N PRO A 842 -70.11 -1.23 46.95
CA PRO A 842 -69.32 -2.24 47.74
C PRO A 842 -69.21 -3.65 47.08
N SER A 843 -68.45 -4.68 47.53
CA SER A 843 -68.09 -5.29 48.84
C SER A 843 -69.19 -6.23 49.45
N ILE A 844 -68.93 -7.37 50.14
CA ILE A 844 -67.72 -8.19 50.40
C ILE A 844 -68.11 -9.63 50.94
N HIS A 845 -67.18 -10.61 50.88
CA HIS A 845 -67.08 -11.90 51.65
C HIS A 845 -67.90 -13.20 51.36
N ASN A 846 -67.13 -14.32 51.26
CA ASN A 846 -67.31 -15.70 51.82
C ASN A 846 -68.45 -16.64 51.36
N SER A 847 -68.28 -17.98 51.36
CA SER A 847 -67.10 -18.88 51.54
C SER A 847 -67.40 -20.31 51.01
N ASP A 848 -66.39 -21.20 50.86
CA ASP A 848 -66.31 -22.52 51.58
C ASP A 848 -65.26 -23.57 51.10
N TYR A 849 -64.81 -24.39 52.07
CA TYR A 849 -64.10 -25.70 52.09
C TYR A 849 -63.09 -26.15 50.97
N THR A 850 -61.78 -25.97 51.27
CA THR A 850 -60.72 -27.02 51.58
C THR A 850 -60.71 -28.42 50.88
N ILE A 851 -59.61 -29.19 50.74
CA ILE A 851 -58.40 -29.33 51.60
C ILE A 851 -57.20 -30.08 50.92
N ILE A 852 -55.94 -29.69 51.23
CA ILE A 852 -54.67 -30.49 51.26
C ILE A 852 -54.16 -31.22 49.99
N THR A 853 -52.90 -31.16 49.50
CA THR A 853 -51.66 -30.32 49.66
C THR A 853 -50.77 -30.56 48.38
N LYS A 854 -49.41 -30.60 48.25
CA LYS A 854 -48.20 -30.56 49.13
C LYS A 854 -46.89 -30.31 48.33
N GLN A 855 -46.03 -29.39 48.81
CA GLN A 855 -44.54 -29.44 48.91
C GLN A 855 -43.63 -29.89 47.72
N ARG A 856 -42.41 -29.34 47.49
CA ARG A 856 -41.66 -28.15 48.00
C ARG A 856 -40.34 -27.97 47.22
N LYS A 857 -39.71 -26.78 47.38
CA LYS A 857 -38.26 -26.47 47.27
C LYS A 857 -37.60 -26.33 45.88
N VAL A 858 -36.71 -25.32 45.84
CA VAL A 858 -35.63 -25.04 44.86
C VAL A 858 -34.35 -25.77 45.27
N PRO A 859 -33.43 -26.08 44.34
CA PRO A 859 -32.06 -25.55 44.46
C PRO A 859 -31.46 -25.06 43.11
N SER A 860 -30.28 -24.44 43.18
CA SER A 860 -29.56 -23.74 42.09
C SER A 860 -28.60 -24.64 41.28
N GLY A 861 -28.26 -24.25 40.04
CA GLY A 861 -27.23 -24.95 39.23
C GLY A 861 -26.86 -24.31 37.87
N GLN A 862 -25.77 -23.54 37.86
CA GLN A 862 -24.79 -23.26 36.78
C GLN A 862 -25.14 -23.38 35.27
N SER A 863 -25.02 -22.22 34.59
CA SER A 863 -24.24 -22.03 33.33
C SER A 863 -24.86 -22.58 31.99
N PRO A 864 -24.30 -22.30 30.78
CA PRO A 864 -25.05 -21.48 29.83
C PRO A 864 -25.17 -22.01 28.38
N SER A 865 -26.31 -21.77 27.72
CA SER A 865 -26.41 -21.80 26.26
C SER A 865 -27.53 -20.91 25.71
N THR A 866 -27.28 -20.42 24.50
CA THR A 866 -28.04 -19.52 23.62
C THR A 866 -29.44 -20.00 23.18
N THR A 867 -30.12 -19.11 22.43
CA THR A 867 -31.22 -19.30 21.45
C THR A 867 -32.64 -19.57 21.95
N ASP A 868 -33.49 -18.57 21.68
CA ASP A 868 -34.96 -18.46 21.71
C ASP A 868 -35.26 -17.15 20.92
N VAL A 869 -36.29 -16.93 20.09
CA VAL A 869 -37.30 -17.75 19.36
C VAL A 869 -37.47 -17.03 17.98
N GLU A 870 -37.90 -17.58 16.84
CA GLU A 870 -39.27 -17.90 16.38
C GLU A 870 -39.14 -18.66 15.04
N PHE A 871 -39.70 -19.86 14.88
CA PHE A 871 -41.09 -20.19 14.48
C PHE A 871 -41.38 -20.09 12.98
N SER A 872 -42.25 -20.99 12.49
CA SER A 872 -42.30 -21.42 11.09
C SER A 872 -43.73 -21.67 10.59
N SER A 873 -43.84 -21.93 9.27
CA SER A 873 -45.02 -22.48 8.56
C SER A 873 -46.21 -21.53 8.32
N SER A 874 -47.01 -21.66 7.25
CA SER A 874 -46.83 -22.32 5.93
C SER A 874 -48.05 -22.10 5.02
N MET A 875 -47.89 -22.24 3.69
CA MET A 875 -48.95 -22.56 2.69
C MET A 875 -50.04 -21.47 2.45
N LEU A 876 -50.70 -21.36 1.28
CA LEU A 876 -50.41 -21.73 -0.14
C LEU A 876 -51.42 -20.98 -1.06
N SER A 877 -51.21 -21.08 -2.39
CA SER A 877 -52.15 -20.86 -3.51
C SER A 877 -52.31 -19.44 -4.09
N CYS A 878 -52.47 -19.42 -5.43
CA CYS A 878 -52.82 -18.28 -6.30
C CYS A 878 -54.16 -18.57 -7.00
N PRO A 879 -54.73 -17.63 -7.77
CA PRO A 879 -54.48 -17.58 -9.22
C PRO A 879 -54.20 -16.12 -9.73
N PHE A 880 -53.66 -15.81 -10.93
CA PHE A 880 -54.00 -16.17 -12.33
C PHE A 880 -55.45 -15.74 -12.70
N ASN A 881 -55.79 -15.12 -13.84
CA ASN A 881 -55.12 -14.54 -15.03
C ASN A 881 -56.00 -13.33 -15.50
N GLY A 882 -55.71 -12.45 -16.46
CA GLY A 882 -54.86 -12.49 -17.67
C GLY A 882 -55.74 -12.60 -18.95
N ILE A 883 -55.34 -11.98 -20.08
CA ILE A 883 -56.02 -11.94 -21.42
C ILE A 883 -57.19 -10.91 -21.51
N SER A 884 -57.45 -10.10 -22.56
CA SER A 884 -56.69 -9.49 -23.71
C SER A 884 -57.61 -8.41 -24.36
N SER A 885 -57.51 -7.83 -25.58
CA SER A 885 -56.62 -7.84 -26.78
C SER A 885 -57.04 -6.71 -27.76
N SER A 886 -56.18 -6.39 -28.77
CA SER A 886 -56.51 -5.95 -30.16
C SER A 886 -57.23 -4.60 -30.45
N SER A 887 -57.14 -3.96 -31.63
CA SER A 887 -56.06 -3.77 -32.65
C SER A 887 -56.60 -3.01 -33.89
N THR A 888 -55.85 -2.07 -34.48
CA THR A 888 -56.06 -1.62 -35.88
C THR A 888 -54.79 -1.06 -36.55
N SER A 889 -54.81 -1.06 -37.88
CA SER A 889 -53.81 -0.72 -38.91
C SER A 889 -53.34 0.76 -38.92
N ASP A 890 -52.30 1.21 -39.65
CA ASP A 890 -51.95 0.90 -41.06
C ASP A 890 -50.45 1.03 -41.49
N LEU A 891 -50.20 0.81 -42.80
CA LEU A 891 -48.91 0.64 -43.54
C LEU A 891 -48.13 1.97 -43.82
N ASP A 892 -46.87 2.03 -44.32
CA ASP A 892 -46.24 1.24 -45.41
C ASP A 892 -44.66 1.19 -45.41
N ARG A 893 -44.10 0.61 -46.49
CA ARG A 893 -42.74 0.12 -46.87
C ARG A 893 -41.53 1.10 -46.90
N PRO A 894 -40.24 0.64 -46.97
CA PRO A 894 -39.70 -0.32 -47.97
C PRO A 894 -38.56 -1.31 -47.55
N HIS A 895 -37.93 -1.96 -48.54
CA HIS A 895 -37.08 -3.18 -48.50
C HIS A 895 -36.02 -3.12 -49.65
N SER A 896 -34.92 -3.88 -49.80
CA SER A 896 -34.06 -4.77 -48.94
C SER A 896 -32.88 -5.31 -49.81
N ARG A 897 -31.99 -6.19 -49.26
CA ARG A 897 -30.89 -6.96 -49.94
C ARG A 897 -29.62 -6.15 -50.31
N HIS A 898 -28.37 -6.63 -50.27
CA HIS A 898 -27.67 -7.88 -49.83
C HIS A 898 -26.20 -7.46 -49.40
N HIS A 899 -25.11 -8.24 -49.21
CA HIS A 899 -24.74 -9.66 -49.44
C HIS A 899 -23.48 -10.08 -48.61
N ASN A 900 -23.46 -11.32 -48.10
CA ASN A 900 -22.30 -12.23 -47.90
C ASN A 900 -21.13 -11.89 -46.92
N PRO A 901 -20.33 -12.92 -46.51
CA PRO A 901 -19.75 -12.96 -45.15
C PRO A 901 -18.23 -13.30 -45.09
N HIS A 902 -17.71 -13.59 -43.88
CA HIS A 902 -16.84 -14.77 -43.69
C HIS A 902 -16.87 -15.35 -42.27
N SER A 903 -16.59 -16.64 -42.14
CA SER A 903 -16.41 -17.34 -40.86
C SER A 903 -15.47 -18.56 -40.99
N SER A 904 -14.88 -18.98 -39.86
CA SER A 904 -14.19 -20.26 -39.63
C SER A 904 -14.07 -20.41 -38.11
N ALA A 905 -14.66 -21.34 -37.36
CA ALA A 905 -15.00 -22.75 -37.58
C ALA A 905 -13.78 -23.69 -37.57
N ILE A 906 -13.61 -24.42 -36.45
CA ILE A 906 -13.19 -25.83 -36.39
C ILE A 906 -13.48 -26.43 -35.00
N SER A 907 -13.65 -27.75 -34.98
CA SER A 907 -13.99 -28.71 -33.91
C SER A 907 -13.14 -28.71 -32.62
N ALA A 908 -13.46 -29.45 -31.53
CA ALA A 908 -14.71 -30.00 -30.97
C ALA A 908 -14.39 -30.79 -29.66
N LEU A 909 -15.43 -31.23 -28.94
CA LEU A 909 -15.50 -32.34 -27.95
C LEU A 909 -14.22 -32.79 -27.21
N THR A 910 -14.26 -32.70 -25.87
CA THR A 910 -14.51 -33.93 -25.08
C THR A 910 -15.08 -33.63 -23.69
N THR A 911 -16.22 -34.27 -23.38
CA THR A 911 -16.85 -34.29 -22.05
C THR A 911 -16.57 -35.62 -21.35
N LEU A 912 -16.61 -35.63 -20.00
CA LEU A 912 -16.96 -36.72 -19.05
C LEU A 912 -16.16 -36.54 -17.73
N THR A 913 -16.64 -35.80 -16.71
CA THR A 913 -17.68 -36.10 -15.69
C THR A 913 -17.24 -36.95 -14.48
N ARG A 914 -17.86 -36.65 -13.31
CA ARG A 914 -17.78 -37.30 -11.96
C ARG A 914 -16.66 -36.74 -11.08
N LYS A 915 -16.89 -35.84 -10.09
CA LYS A 915 -18.02 -35.52 -9.18
C LYS A 915 -18.13 -36.47 -7.97
N SER A 916 -18.10 -35.86 -6.77
CA SER A 916 -18.42 -36.39 -5.42
C SER A 916 -17.42 -37.35 -4.73
N ALA A 917 -17.32 -37.42 -3.40
CA ALA A 917 -17.57 -36.44 -2.30
C ALA A 917 -17.15 -37.04 -0.92
N ARG A 918 -17.05 -36.18 0.11
CA ARG A 918 -17.02 -36.48 1.58
C ARG A 918 -15.76 -37.18 2.12
N ARG A 919 -15.40 -37.06 3.43
CA ARG A 919 -15.53 -36.00 4.46
C ARG A 919 -14.72 -36.46 5.70
N GLN A 920 -14.58 -35.58 6.71
CA GLN A 920 -14.12 -35.85 8.09
C GLN A 920 -12.61 -36.12 8.29
N GLN A 921 -12.02 -35.92 9.48
CA GLN A 921 -12.09 -34.78 10.44
C GLN A 921 -11.08 -34.97 11.59
N THR A 922 -10.46 -33.87 12.05
CA THR A 922 -10.00 -33.58 13.44
C THR A 922 -9.20 -34.62 14.26
N LYS A 923 -7.98 -34.21 14.67
CA LYS A 923 -7.48 -34.06 16.06
C LYS A 923 -5.94 -33.96 16.04
N ASN A 924 -5.20 -33.37 16.97
CA ASN A 924 -5.35 -32.25 17.92
C ASN A 924 -4.08 -32.23 18.82
N VAL A 925 -3.54 -31.05 19.12
CA VAL A 925 -2.90 -30.67 20.41
C VAL A 925 -1.41 -31.01 20.71
N SER A 926 -0.81 -30.12 21.52
CA SER A 926 0.43 -30.17 22.36
C SER A 926 1.85 -30.06 21.74
N PHE A 927 2.35 -28.81 21.69
CA PHE A 927 3.46 -28.29 22.53
C PHE A 927 4.45 -29.30 23.18
N GLN A 928 5.77 -29.18 22.92
CA GLN A 928 6.73 -28.44 23.78
C GLN A 928 8.20 -28.47 23.24
N ARG A 929 9.03 -27.49 23.64
CA ARG A 929 10.51 -27.44 23.61
C ARG A 929 11.04 -27.95 24.99
N PRO A 930 12.33 -28.37 25.22
CA PRO A 930 13.54 -27.58 24.91
C PRO A 930 14.91 -28.35 24.76
N THR A 931 16.01 -27.59 24.88
CA THR A 931 17.40 -27.94 25.36
C THR A 931 18.38 -28.78 24.51
N THR A 932 19.23 -28.05 23.76
CA THR A 932 20.72 -27.92 23.91
C THR A 932 21.71 -29.12 23.99
N ASN A 933 22.84 -28.93 23.26
CA ASN A 933 24.26 -29.24 23.56
C ASN A 933 25.00 -30.47 22.94
N HIS A 934 25.94 -30.11 22.04
CA HIS A 934 27.36 -30.52 21.94
C HIS A 934 27.85 -31.91 21.43
N MET A 935 29.05 -31.83 20.82
CA MET A 935 30.12 -32.83 20.58
C MET A 935 30.21 -33.64 19.26
N PHE A 936 31.09 -33.14 18.39
CA PHE A 936 32.33 -33.76 17.87
C PHE A 936 32.35 -34.91 16.82
N ASN A 937 33.08 -34.58 15.73
CA ASN A 937 33.94 -35.36 14.82
C ASN A 937 33.41 -36.46 13.86
N ASP A 938 33.69 -36.18 12.58
CA ASP A 938 34.43 -36.97 11.60
C ASP A 938 34.05 -38.42 11.29
N LEU A 939 33.69 -38.64 10.02
CA LEU A 939 34.23 -39.75 9.24
C LEU A 939 34.49 -39.32 7.79
N PHE A 940 35.35 -40.06 7.10
CA PHE A 940 36.15 -39.59 5.96
C PHE A 940 35.68 -40.16 4.60
N GLN A 941 36.28 -39.65 3.51
CA GLN A 941 36.46 -40.26 2.18
C GLN A 941 35.33 -40.25 1.12
N ASN A 942 35.55 -39.33 0.15
CA ASN A 942 35.97 -39.64 -1.24
C ASN A 942 35.00 -39.83 -2.43
N THR A 943 35.51 -39.26 -3.53
CA THR A 943 35.50 -39.71 -4.94
C THR A 943 34.33 -39.40 -5.90
N SER A 944 34.66 -38.45 -6.79
CA SER A 944 34.59 -38.53 -8.26
C SER A 944 33.25 -38.42 -9.00
N SER A 945 33.19 -37.40 -9.86
CA SER A 945 32.94 -37.60 -11.29
C SER A 945 33.87 -36.69 -12.13
N THR A 946 34.23 -37.13 -13.33
CA THR A 946 35.16 -36.47 -14.26
C THR A 946 34.50 -36.28 -15.65
N PHE A 947 35.21 -35.59 -16.57
CA PHE A 947 34.90 -35.16 -17.96
C PHE A 947 34.82 -33.62 -18.04
N SER A 948 35.80 -32.85 -18.55
CA SER A 948 36.51 -32.85 -19.85
C SER A 948 35.56 -32.62 -21.06
N THR A 949 35.85 -31.77 -22.06
CA THR A 949 37.14 -31.32 -22.63
C THR A 949 37.23 -29.83 -23.07
N LEU A 950 38.48 -29.36 -23.23
CA LEU A 950 38.98 -28.16 -23.95
C LEU A 950 38.77 -28.24 -25.50
N PRO A 951 39.07 -27.24 -26.40
CA PRO A 951 40.22 -26.29 -26.32
C PRO A 951 40.16 -24.85 -26.92
N LYS A 952 40.97 -23.97 -26.30
CA LYS A 952 41.92 -22.94 -26.81
C LYS A 952 41.79 -22.20 -28.17
N GLN A 953 41.87 -20.85 -28.06
CA GLN A 953 42.76 -19.87 -28.74
C GLN A 953 42.77 -19.66 -30.28
N THR A 954 42.77 -18.37 -30.71
CA THR A 954 43.91 -17.69 -31.39
C THR A 954 43.71 -16.16 -31.55
N LYS A 955 44.77 -15.41 -31.92
CA LYS A 955 44.81 -13.98 -32.32
C LYS A 955 45.30 -13.87 -33.78
N TYR A 956 45.09 -12.75 -34.50
CA TYR A 956 46.15 -11.96 -35.22
C TYR A 956 45.60 -10.68 -35.93
N ASP A 957 46.53 -9.84 -36.40
CA ASP A 957 46.53 -8.36 -36.53
C ASP A 957 45.84 -7.64 -37.73
N ALA A 958 45.44 -6.38 -37.46
CA ALA A 958 45.63 -5.07 -38.15
C ALA A 958 45.79 -4.86 -39.69
N SER A 959 45.11 -3.81 -40.22
CA SER A 959 45.49 -2.86 -41.33
C SER A 959 44.22 -2.18 -41.94
N LEU A 960 44.25 -1.18 -42.84
CA LEU A 960 44.78 0.21 -42.82
C LEU A 960 44.13 1.05 -43.95
N ASN A 961 43.96 2.38 -43.74
CA ASN A 961 43.72 3.52 -44.68
C ASN A 961 42.57 3.62 -45.74
N GLU A 962 41.88 4.78 -45.66
CA GLU A 962 41.57 5.81 -46.70
C GLU A 962 40.86 5.45 -48.04
N ASN A 963 39.80 6.21 -48.39
CA ASN A 963 39.83 7.32 -49.38
C ASN A 963 38.47 8.04 -49.60
N ALA A 964 38.53 9.25 -50.19
CA ALA A 964 37.43 10.06 -50.75
C ALA A 964 37.89 10.57 -52.16
N PRO A 965 37.33 11.60 -52.87
CA PRO A 965 36.11 12.44 -52.69
C PRO A 965 35.29 12.62 -54.02
N VAL A 966 34.44 13.69 -54.16
CA VAL A 966 34.27 14.62 -55.34
C VAL A 966 32.84 15.20 -55.57
N LEU A 967 32.72 16.56 -55.55
CA LEU A 967 31.73 17.50 -56.18
C LEU A 967 30.19 17.35 -55.90
N THR A 968 29.27 18.33 -56.12
CA THR A 968 29.25 19.67 -56.81
C THR A 968 28.44 20.79 -56.08
N ASP A 969 28.96 22.03 -56.10
CA ASP A 969 28.31 23.35 -56.39
C ASP A 969 27.18 24.07 -55.56
N LEU A 970 27.14 25.40 -55.81
CA LEU A 970 26.34 26.54 -55.29
C LEU A 970 25.58 27.22 -56.49
N PRO A 971 24.77 28.33 -56.42
CA PRO A 971 24.82 29.48 -55.48
C PRO A 971 23.55 30.36 -55.15
N ARG A 972 23.70 31.23 -54.13
CA ARG A 972 23.26 32.66 -53.98
C ARG A 972 21.78 33.16 -54.17
N SER A 973 21.27 33.74 -53.06
CA SER A 973 20.66 35.10 -52.88
C SER A 973 19.33 35.54 -53.53
N GLN A 974 18.43 36.15 -52.75
CA GLN A 974 18.22 37.62 -52.67
C GLN A 974 17.20 38.06 -51.58
N SER A 975 16.95 39.38 -51.44
CA SER A 975 16.22 40.03 -50.33
C SER A 975 15.23 41.12 -50.80
N ASN A 976 14.11 41.30 -50.07
CA ASN A 976 13.18 42.46 -50.09
C ASN A 976 12.18 42.30 -48.92
N ASN A 977 11.42 43.28 -48.43
CA ASN A 977 11.61 44.71 -48.12
C ASN A 977 10.27 45.23 -47.49
N PHE A 978 10.39 46.09 -46.47
CA PHE A 978 9.42 46.93 -45.70
C PHE A 978 8.13 47.48 -46.41
N PRO A 979 7.03 47.90 -45.71
CA PRO A 979 7.06 49.07 -44.78
C PRO A 979 6.03 49.21 -43.59
N THR A 980 6.58 49.39 -42.38
CA THR A 980 6.45 50.51 -41.39
C THR A 980 5.13 51.28 -41.05
N LEU A 981 5.12 51.83 -39.80
CA LEU A 981 4.33 52.98 -39.22
C LEU A 981 2.95 52.63 -38.57
N GLN A 982 2.46 53.30 -37.50
CA GLN A 982 2.94 54.50 -36.77
C GLN A 982 2.49 54.60 -35.27
N THR A 983 3.44 54.90 -34.34
CA THR A 983 3.35 55.81 -33.16
C THR A 983 2.30 55.61 -32.03
N MET A 984 2.46 56.05 -30.75
CA MET A 984 3.50 56.80 -29.99
C MET A 984 3.35 56.48 -28.46
N LEU A 985 4.00 57.09 -27.44
CA LEU A 985 4.75 58.35 -27.30
C LEU A 985 6.06 58.19 -26.47
N ASP A 986 6.24 58.99 -25.40
CA ASP A 986 7.50 59.44 -24.78
C ASP A 986 7.29 59.57 -23.25
N GLN A 987 8.27 59.67 -22.32
CA GLN A 987 9.75 59.65 -22.25
C GLN A 987 10.12 59.42 -20.73
N SER A 988 11.34 59.36 -20.17
CA SER A 988 12.80 59.42 -20.50
C SER A 988 13.58 58.94 -19.23
N THR A 989 14.90 59.01 -18.96
CA THR A 989 16.13 59.60 -19.55
C THR A 989 17.38 58.75 -19.22
N LYS A 990 18.35 58.70 -20.17
CA LYS A 990 19.83 58.91 -20.03
C LYS A 990 20.65 58.18 -18.95
N ASP A 991 21.65 57.35 -19.30
CA ASP A 991 23.05 57.65 -19.74
C ASP A 991 24.02 57.92 -18.55
N SER A 992 25.30 57.50 -18.54
CA SER A 992 26.08 56.55 -19.38
C SER A 992 27.43 56.17 -18.70
N GLN A 993 28.17 55.24 -19.30
CA GLN A 993 29.45 54.64 -18.85
C GLN A 993 30.65 55.61 -18.65
N THR A 994 31.68 55.17 -17.90
CA THR A 994 33.12 55.39 -18.20
C THR A 994 34.04 54.48 -17.36
N GLN A 995 35.34 54.37 -17.69
CA GLN A 995 36.29 53.39 -17.11
C GLN A 995 37.66 54.01 -16.72
N LEU A 996 38.25 53.55 -15.59
CA LEU A 996 39.71 53.33 -15.34
C LEU A 996 40.69 54.55 -15.45
N PRO A 997 42.02 54.44 -15.15
CA PRO A 997 42.75 53.73 -14.07
C PRO A 997 43.84 54.60 -13.35
N GLN A 998 44.70 53.95 -12.52
CA GLN A 998 46.05 54.35 -11.99
C GLN A 998 46.15 55.08 -10.61
N PRO A 999 47.30 54.96 -9.88
CA PRO A 999 47.44 55.28 -8.44
C PRO A 999 48.60 56.29 -8.13
N PRO A 1000 49.38 56.18 -7.02
CA PRO A 1000 49.27 56.94 -5.74
C PRO A 1000 50.51 57.87 -5.52
N PRO A 1001 50.93 58.30 -4.30
CA PRO A 1001 50.30 58.39 -2.96
C PRO A 1001 50.40 59.81 -2.31
N LEU A 1002 49.81 60.01 -1.13
CA LEU A 1002 50.40 60.81 -0.02
C LEU A 1002 49.65 60.59 1.31
N LEU A 1003 50.18 61.09 2.43
CA LEU A 1003 49.92 60.60 3.80
C LEU A 1003 49.68 61.73 4.83
N ASN A 1004 48.68 61.55 5.72
CA ASN A 1004 48.61 62.05 7.12
C ASN A 1004 47.26 61.61 7.74
N GLY A 1005 47.14 61.11 8.98
CA GLY A 1005 48.14 60.69 9.96
C GLY A 1005 47.51 59.73 11.00
N ILE A 1006 48.25 58.74 11.53
CA ILE A 1006 48.88 58.73 12.87
C ILE A 1006 47.89 58.35 14.00
N LEU A 1007 48.06 57.34 14.88
CA LEU A 1007 48.88 56.10 15.00
C LEU A 1007 48.35 55.36 16.30
N LEU A 1008 48.64 54.13 16.77
CA LEU A 1008 49.69 53.09 16.63
C LEU A 1008 49.11 51.65 16.83
N LEU A 1009 49.83 50.66 16.28
CA LEU A 1009 50.25 49.31 16.76
C LEU A 1009 49.71 48.65 18.08
N ASP A 1010 49.71 47.32 18.26
CA ASP A 1010 50.11 46.19 17.38
C ASP A 1010 49.43 44.83 17.71
N LYS A 1011 49.82 43.75 17.00
CA LYS A 1011 49.31 42.36 17.02
C LYS A 1011 50.09 41.37 17.92
N MET A 1012 49.32 40.42 18.48
CA MET A 1012 49.55 38.96 18.59
C MET A 1012 50.77 38.33 19.32
N LEU A 1013 50.51 37.08 19.75
CA LEU A 1013 51.40 35.93 20.01
C LEU A 1013 52.08 35.73 21.39
N LYS A 1014 51.67 34.60 22.00
CA LYS A 1014 52.44 33.58 22.77
C LYS A 1014 52.89 33.80 24.23
N ASN A 1015 52.62 32.72 24.98
CA ASN A 1015 53.41 32.08 26.05
C ASN A 1015 53.36 32.56 27.52
N SER A 1016 52.96 31.58 28.36
CA SER A 1016 53.63 31.12 29.61
C SER A 1016 53.24 31.72 30.98
N SER A 1017 53.48 30.88 32.02
CA SER A 1017 53.19 31.03 33.46
C SER A 1017 51.70 31.15 33.83
N MET A 1018 51.08 30.41 34.77
CA MET A 1018 51.44 29.70 36.04
C MET A 1018 51.05 30.49 37.30
N SER A 1019 50.29 29.81 38.18
CA SER A 1019 50.05 30.11 39.60
C SER A 1019 49.23 31.39 39.91
N ASN A 1020 48.46 31.47 41.01
CA ASN A 1020 48.01 30.45 41.97
C ASN A 1020 46.79 30.93 42.77
N ASP A 1021 46.08 29.98 43.39
CA ASP A 1021 45.14 30.17 44.52
C ASP A 1021 43.88 31.06 44.30
N ASP A 1022 42.79 30.93 45.07
CA ASP A 1022 42.58 30.09 46.27
C ASP A 1022 41.23 29.31 46.26
N LYS A 1023 41.15 28.37 47.21
CA LYS A 1023 40.23 27.24 47.40
C LYS A 1023 38.79 27.71 47.75
N LYS A 1024 37.72 26.91 47.62
CA LYS A 1024 37.44 25.67 48.39
C LYS A 1024 36.21 24.88 47.89
N HIS A 1025 36.32 23.54 47.97
CA HIS A 1025 35.31 22.51 48.37
C HIS A 1025 33.83 22.56 47.85
N THR A 1026 33.13 21.45 47.57
CA THR A 1026 33.36 20.01 47.91
C THR A 1026 32.63 19.08 46.92
N ILE A 1027 33.06 17.82 46.81
CA ILE A 1027 32.29 16.68 46.26
C ILE A 1027 32.11 15.67 47.41
N PRO A 1028 30.99 14.90 47.49
CA PRO A 1028 31.13 13.46 47.17
C PRO A 1028 29.87 12.73 46.62
N THR A 1029 30.12 11.82 45.66
CA THR A 1029 29.57 10.44 45.50
C THR A 1029 28.10 10.09 45.18
N SER A 1030 28.01 8.97 44.42
CA SER A 1030 27.06 7.82 44.51
C SER A 1030 25.61 7.94 44.04
N SER A 1031 25.38 7.43 42.82
CA SER A 1031 24.49 6.29 42.48
C SER A 1031 23.45 5.78 43.50
N GLY A 1032 22.19 5.61 43.08
CA GLY A 1032 21.17 4.82 43.80
C GLY A 1032 19.85 4.66 43.04
N THR A 1033 19.45 3.41 42.76
CA THR A 1033 18.26 3.01 41.98
C THR A 1033 16.92 3.01 42.77
N ASN A 1034 15.81 3.04 42.01
CA ASN A 1034 14.47 2.44 42.26
C ASN A 1034 13.26 3.34 42.59
N ASN A 1035 12.25 3.21 41.71
CA ASN A 1035 10.83 2.93 41.96
C ASN A 1035 10.06 3.68 43.07
N GLY A 1036 9.05 4.44 42.66
CA GLY A 1036 7.92 4.83 43.52
C GLY A 1036 6.81 5.51 42.72
N TRP A 1037 5.65 4.87 42.57
CA TRP A 1037 4.44 5.54 42.07
C TRP A 1037 3.88 6.51 43.11
N TYR A 1038 3.25 7.60 42.68
CA TYR A 1038 1.88 7.93 43.13
C TYR A 1038 1.21 8.90 42.14
N ASN A 1039 -0.11 8.74 41.98
CA ASN A 1039 -0.94 9.54 41.09
C ASN A 1039 -1.89 10.39 41.94
N VAL A 1040 -1.81 11.73 41.85
CA VAL A 1040 -2.72 12.66 42.56
C VAL A 1040 -3.07 13.84 41.64
N THR A 1041 -4.36 14.04 41.45
CA THR A 1041 -4.96 15.16 40.71
C THR A 1041 -5.02 16.44 41.53
N SER A 1042 -4.77 17.61 40.94
CA SER A 1042 -5.66 18.78 41.08
C SER A 1042 -5.28 19.94 40.14
N ASN A 1043 -6.30 20.73 39.77
CA ASN A 1043 -6.20 21.89 38.89
C ASN A 1043 -5.47 23.05 39.56
N TYR A 1044 -4.82 23.91 38.77
CA TYR A 1044 -4.98 25.36 38.93
C TYR A 1044 -4.94 26.07 37.57
N GLN A 1045 -5.86 27.03 37.39
CA GLN A 1045 -5.86 27.95 36.25
C GLN A 1045 -5.02 29.17 36.59
N THR A 1046 -4.31 29.76 35.61
CA THR A 1046 -4.45 31.21 35.32
C THR A 1046 -3.85 31.59 33.97
N ARG A 1047 -4.36 32.68 33.39
CA ARG A 1047 -3.85 33.35 32.18
C ARG A 1047 -2.76 34.37 32.58
N ALA A 1048 -1.78 34.61 31.71
CA ALA A 1048 -1.28 35.97 31.45
C ALA A 1048 -0.53 36.05 30.11
N SER A 1049 -1.01 36.92 29.24
CA SER A 1049 -0.54 37.18 27.89
C SER A 1049 0.72 38.08 27.83
N ILE A 1050 1.45 38.01 26.71
CA ILE A 1050 2.21 39.10 26.04
C ILE A 1050 3.37 39.74 26.83
N VAL A 1051 4.61 39.48 26.36
CA VAL A 1051 5.32 40.39 25.43
C VAL A 1051 5.81 39.56 24.25
#